data_AF-A0A917NA62-F1
#
_entry.id   AF-A0A917NA62-F1
#
_cell.length_a   1.000
_cell.length_b   1.000
_cell.length_c   1.000
_cell.angle_alpha   90.00
_cell.angle_beta   90.00
_cell.angle_gamma   90.00
#
_symmetry.space_group_name_H-M   'P 1'
#
loop_
_entity.id
_entity.type
_entity.pdbx_description
1 polymer ?
#
loop_
_entity_poly.entity_id
_entity_poly.type
_entity_poly.pdbx_seq_one_letter_code
_entity_poly.pdbx_strand_id
1 'polypeptide(L)'
;MPGFEQILELKKCYLELSTYKKMLFPYKLGRLLKGFTVNHFADEEALNIYREFKNPPGSMRRKLFPFINIFSMERGCIAVRVLFSAKLLSNYQNTPEDVLANFKTVIHHDNPYHAAHALCVLQKKGLLTPANRELIQKSLDPWPFVQALIKLQPHGLLDHSLSKVILEKIAAHKSPWEAADVLISAKSSRLLTQTNIPLLFEILDNNSEYLAIAFAIYIFQYLGFLNHTIQETDLHQLLVNHTNLFNSPPLRRLWLESLPTLNTYEMKCVLQQPDSDAKRTYAIELLLNKPKVFAFANSHSRTYQEDYLNPFIADYLSTLRINFSTDEHPVELSQDRSLVGILILKNFIQNTRSFPESDFLFLLNISAIRDRAHHASNTLLRFALFHKNRQAIDGLFAIPAVANLAARNNFYNSRLLGYQPLQELARNDESSMVSLSAVEQSMVDSILERYRPTIKAWGGKEFVFDALRKFLQERYLKNPAKIVINNHVIFLPLDWEEFQALKLNKVQRMSALKAYYQNSPHTALRFLSIPNHWIDLEAPYTVEIQLTGQKYACFKSFILLITAFWLAAMDSETPPTDGHTIEERIETFINHIALIGRAHNWESPFSLRGKQPECDNLKPDAPSCSSGIKRRLLNSVIGHPLFQGLTTDLLEQELKSFVYNYYKQHIPDEHASEIMKAIQAKIDLNSSFEGIDLAEYNINPAEIEAFTARLKTKYGHQLSYFTSKINDFFKPSYGLSHLEKYYTSAGIDVLLENGLKIKKNTKNASSSHGLFKLPASSSVVAMCTREEELASSHHAIGSLH
;
A
#
# COMPACT_ATOMS: atom_id res chain seq x y z
N MET A 1 59.77 -44.55 -27.47
CA MET A 1 58.46 -43.87 -27.30
C MET A 1 58.68 -42.38 -27.08
N PRO A 2 58.22 -41.48 -27.97
CA PRO A 2 58.16 -40.06 -27.63
C PRO A 2 57.00 -39.87 -26.63
N GLY A 3 57.31 -39.65 -25.36
CA GLY A 3 56.29 -39.54 -24.30
C GLY A 3 56.70 -40.01 -22.90
N PHE A 4 57.78 -40.78 -22.73
CA PHE A 4 58.09 -41.41 -21.45
C PHE A 4 58.62 -40.42 -20.40
N GLU A 5 59.66 -39.65 -20.72
CA GLU A 5 60.18 -38.57 -19.86
C GLU A 5 59.10 -37.54 -19.50
N GLN A 6 58.18 -37.32 -20.45
CA GLN A 6 57.02 -36.45 -20.34
C GLN A 6 55.96 -36.96 -19.36
N ILE A 7 55.71 -38.28 -19.31
CA ILE A 7 54.84 -38.91 -18.31
C ILE A 7 55.50 -38.90 -16.93
N LEU A 8 56.84 -39.07 -16.87
CA LEU A 8 57.59 -38.96 -15.63
C LEU A 8 57.50 -37.54 -15.04
N GLU A 9 57.64 -36.51 -15.86
CA GLU A 9 57.49 -35.12 -15.43
C GLU A 9 56.06 -34.80 -15.00
N LEU A 10 55.05 -35.24 -15.77
CA LEU A 10 53.64 -35.07 -15.41
C LEU A 10 53.29 -35.77 -14.08
N LYS A 11 53.85 -36.97 -13.86
CA LYS A 11 53.71 -37.69 -12.60
C LYS A 11 54.38 -36.93 -11.46
N LYS A 12 55.59 -36.42 -11.66
CA LYS A 12 56.32 -35.62 -10.67
C LYS A 12 55.50 -34.40 -10.26
N CYS A 13 55.00 -33.61 -11.22
CA CYS A 13 54.12 -32.48 -10.95
C CYS A 13 52.84 -32.90 -10.21
N TYR A 14 52.19 -34.00 -10.63
CA TYR A 14 51.00 -34.53 -9.95
C TYR A 14 51.29 -34.93 -8.49
N LEU A 15 52.45 -35.52 -8.22
CA LEU A 15 52.85 -35.93 -6.87
C LEU A 15 53.17 -34.74 -5.97
N GLU A 16 53.69 -33.64 -6.52
CA GLU A 16 53.97 -32.39 -5.82
C GLU A 16 52.68 -31.59 -5.47
N LEU A 17 51.53 -31.94 -6.04
CA LEU A 17 50.24 -31.34 -5.67
C LEU A 17 49.85 -31.68 -4.23
N SER A 18 49.31 -30.69 -3.50
CA SER A 18 48.69 -30.91 -2.19
C SER A 18 47.47 -31.84 -2.30
N THR A 19 47.08 -32.47 -1.19
CA THR A 19 45.96 -33.43 -1.15
C THR A 19 44.67 -32.84 -1.74
N TYR A 20 44.38 -31.57 -1.44
CA TYR A 20 43.24 -30.85 -2.01
C TYR A 20 43.39 -30.62 -3.52
N LYS A 21 44.58 -30.22 -3.99
CA LYS A 21 44.86 -30.00 -5.42
C LYS A 21 44.79 -31.28 -6.26
N LYS A 22 45.15 -32.44 -5.68
CA LYS A 22 44.99 -33.75 -6.32
C LYS A 22 43.53 -34.13 -6.57
N MET A 23 42.58 -33.62 -5.76
CA MET A 23 41.14 -33.82 -5.97
C MET A 23 40.58 -33.04 -7.16
N LEU A 24 41.29 -31.98 -7.61
CA LEU A 24 40.90 -31.15 -8.74
C LEU A 24 41.43 -31.68 -10.08
N PHE A 25 42.32 -32.66 -10.05
CA PHE A 25 42.89 -33.31 -11.24
C PHE A 25 41.89 -34.32 -11.83
N PRO A 26 41.81 -34.51 -13.16
CA PRO A 26 40.91 -35.50 -13.75
C PRO A 26 41.10 -36.88 -13.11
N TYR A 27 40.07 -37.37 -12.43
CA TYR A 27 40.15 -38.51 -11.51
C TYR A 27 40.85 -39.73 -12.12
N LYS A 28 40.50 -40.05 -13.37
CA LYS A 28 41.07 -41.19 -14.11
C LYS A 28 42.55 -41.02 -14.40
N LEU A 29 42.98 -39.82 -14.81
CA LEU A 29 44.39 -39.51 -15.08
C LEU A 29 45.21 -39.45 -13.79
N GLY A 30 44.68 -38.84 -12.73
CA GLY A 30 45.34 -38.80 -11.42
C GLY A 30 45.53 -40.20 -10.84
N ARG A 31 44.53 -41.08 -10.97
CA ARG A 31 44.63 -42.49 -10.57
C ARG A 31 45.72 -43.22 -11.36
N LEU A 32 45.78 -43.02 -12.68
CA LEU A 32 46.78 -43.65 -13.53
C LEU A 32 48.21 -43.15 -13.23
N LEU A 33 48.39 -41.84 -13.00
CA LEU A 33 49.69 -41.26 -12.62
C LEU A 33 50.15 -41.72 -11.22
N LYS A 34 49.22 -41.92 -10.29
CA LYS A 34 49.51 -42.46 -8.94
C LYS A 34 49.97 -43.92 -9.00
N GLY A 35 49.37 -44.71 -9.88
CA GLY A 35 49.68 -46.14 -10.05
C GLY A 35 50.93 -46.42 -10.89
N PHE A 36 51.29 -45.50 -11.80
CA PHE A 36 52.44 -45.66 -12.69
C PHE A 36 53.74 -45.94 -11.92
N THR A 37 54.56 -46.91 -12.32
CA THR A 37 55.90 -47.12 -11.75
C THR A 37 56.96 -47.18 -12.85
N VAL A 38 58.18 -46.69 -12.55
CA VAL A 38 59.24 -46.47 -13.56
C VAL A 38 59.91 -47.78 -14.01
N ASN A 39 59.60 -48.89 -13.35
CA ASN A 39 60.48 -50.05 -13.35
C ASN A 39 60.31 -51.01 -14.53
N HIS A 40 59.41 -50.77 -15.48
CA HIS A 40 59.18 -51.69 -16.61
C HIS A 40 59.21 -50.95 -17.96
N PHE A 41 60.25 -51.27 -18.74
CA PHE A 41 60.43 -50.86 -20.13
C PHE A 41 59.53 -51.71 -21.05
N ALA A 42 58.22 -51.57 -20.91
CA ALA A 42 57.18 -51.89 -21.89
C ALA A 42 55.88 -52.09 -21.12
N ASP A 43 55.17 -51.02 -20.77
CA ASP A 43 53.90 -51.22 -20.06
C ASP A 43 52.74 -50.46 -20.64
N GLU A 44 51.70 -51.24 -20.84
CA GLU A 44 50.34 -50.86 -21.14
C GLU A 44 49.83 -49.74 -20.23
N GLU A 45 50.40 -49.57 -19.03
CA GLU A 45 50.15 -48.44 -18.12
C GLU A 45 50.65 -47.10 -18.66
N ALA A 46 51.89 -47.02 -19.15
CA ALA A 46 52.38 -45.82 -19.83
C ALA A 46 51.49 -45.54 -21.05
N LEU A 47 51.08 -46.60 -21.76
CA LEU A 47 50.18 -46.52 -22.90
C LEU A 47 48.75 -46.10 -22.49
N ASN A 48 48.28 -46.45 -21.30
CA ASN A 48 46.96 -46.12 -20.76
C ASN A 48 46.91 -44.71 -20.18
N ILE A 49 47.96 -44.28 -19.47
CA ILE A 49 48.18 -42.87 -19.10
C ILE A 49 48.22 -42.04 -20.38
N TYR A 50 48.98 -42.52 -21.37
CA TYR A 50 49.06 -41.89 -22.68
C TYR A 50 47.71 -41.88 -23.39
N ARG A 51 46.94 -42.98 -23.42
CA ARG A 51 45.60 -43.09 -24.05
C ARG A 51 44.58 -42.17 -23.38
N GLU A 52 44.55 -42.11 -22.05
CA GLU A 52 43.68 -41.19 -21.30
C GLU A 52 44.10 -39.74 -21.50
N PHE A 53 45.40 -39.47 -21.66
CA PHE A 53 45.90 -38.16 -22.06
C PHE A 53 45.67 -37.84 -23.56
N LYS A 54 45.50 -38.87 -24.41
CA LYS A 54 45.35 -38.80 -25.89
C LYS A 54 43.88 -38.70 -26.34
N ASN A 55 42.92 -38.75 -25.41
CA ASN A 55 41.50 -38.47 -25.66
C ASN A 55 41.12 -36.97 -25.59
N PRO A 56 41.98 -36.05 -26.08
CA PRO A 56 41.52 -34.90 -26.86
C PRO A 56 42.13 -34.90 -28.28
N PRO A 57 41.52 -34.22 -29.28
CA PRO A 57 41.86 -34.38 -30.70
C PRO A 57 43.35 -34.15 -31.04
N GLY A 58 43.89 -35.01 -31.92
CA GLY A 58 45.32 -35.33 -32.06
C GLY A 58 46.32 -34.24 -32.51
N SER A 59 45.89 -33.03 -32.85
CA SER A 59 46.78 -31.90 -33.21
C SER A 59 47.10 -30.95 -32.05
N MET A 60 46.39 -31.06 -30.92
CA MET A 60 46.72 -30.39 -29.64
C MET A 60 47.99 -30.97 -28.98
N ARG A 61 48.35 -32.20 -29.38
CA ARG A 61 49.35 -33.14 -28.82
C ARG A 61 50.78 -32.61 -28.65
N ARG A 62 51.27 -31.76 -29.56
CA ARG A 62 52.65 -31.21 -29.50
C ARG A 62 52.73 -29.82 -28.87
N LYS A 63 51.61 -29.12 -28.75
CA LYS A 63 51.58 -27.70 -28.41
C LYS A 63 51.15 -27.43 -26.95
N LEU A 64 50.49 -28.38 -26.28
CA LEU A 64 50.11 -28.26 -24.86
C LEU A 64 51.23 -28.66 -23.87
N PHE A 65 52.09 -29.59 -24.27
CA PHE A 65 53.11 -30.20 -23.40
C PHE A 65 54.16 -29.24 -22.80
N PRO A 66 54.59 -28.15 -23.48
CA PRO A 66 55.50 -27.16 -22.89
C PRO A 66 54.96 -26.41 -21.67
N PHE A 67 53.65 -26.49 -21.39
CA PHE A 67 52.96 -25.67 -20.40
C PHE A 67 52.64 -26.42 -19.09
N ILE A 68 53.28 -27.58 -18.84
CA ILE A 68 53.07 -28.43 -17.66
C ILE A 68 53.31 -27.69 -16.32
N ASN A 69 54.22 -26.71 -16.31
CA ASN A 69 54.53 -25.91 -15.11
C ASN A 69 53.30 -25.17 -14.54
N ILE A 70 52.23 -24.99 -15.32
CA ILE A 70 51.02 -24.26 -14.93
C ILE A 70 50.12 -25.09 -14.02
N PHE A 71 50.23 -26.42 -14.05
CA PHE A 71 49.52 -27.29 -13.10
C PHE A 71 50.03 -27.13 -11.65
N SER A 72 51.17 -26.45 -11.44
CA SER A 72 51.65 -26.08 -10.10
C SER A 72 50.84 -24.92 -9.47
N MET A 73 50.23 -24.06 -10.30
CA MET A 73 49.45 -22.90 -9.86
C MET A 73 47.97 -23.24 -9.72
N GLU A 74 47.42 -23.05 -8.52
CA GLU A 74 46.04 -23.41 -8.17
C GLU A 74 45.00 -22.78 -9.12
N ARG A 75 45.18 -21.50 -9.45
CA ARG A 75 44.31 -20.76 -10.38
C ARG A 75 44.38 -21.31 -11.81
N GLY A 76 45.54 -21.82 -12.24
CA GLY A 76 45.72 -22.46 -13.56
C GLY A 76 44.94 -23.77 -13.69
N CYS A 77 45.01 -24.63 -12.67
CA CYS A 77 44.22 -25.88 -12.61
C CYS A 77 42.71 -25.62 -12.65
N ILE A 78 42.22 -24.64 -11.89
CA ILE A 78 40.80 -24.27 -11.88
C ILE A 78 40.39 -23.72 -13.26
N ALA A 79 41.21 -22.86 -13.86
CA ALA A 79 40.95 -22.30 -15.18
C ALA A 79 40.83 -23.37 -16.27
N VAL A 80 41.72 -24.36 -16.29
CA VAL A 80 41.64 -25.50 -17.23
C VAL A 80 40.37 -26.32 -17.02
N ARG A 81 39.96 -26.55 -15.76
CA ARG A 81 38.70 -27.23 -15.44
C ARG A 81 37.48 -26.44 -15.93
N VAL A 82 37.47 -25.12 -15.81
CA VAL A 82 36.40 -24.25 -16.33
C VAL A 82 36.30 -24.39 -17.85
N LEU A 83 37.43 -24.34 -18.57
CA LEU A 83 37.44 -24.53 -20.03
C LEU A 83 36.93 -25.92 -20.45
N PHE A 84 37.34 -26.97 -19.73
CA PHE A 84 36.90 -28.34 -20.03
C PHE A 84 35.40 -28.52 -19.78
N SER A 85 34.89 -27.99 -18.67
CA SER A 85 33.47 -28.04 -18.33
C SER A 85 32.61 -27.25 -19.32
N ALA A 86 33.14 -26.15 -19.85
CA ALA A 86 32.52 -25.35 -20.91
C ALA A 86 32.64 -25.98 -22.31
N LYS A 87 33.25 -27.17 -22.41
CA LYS A 87 33.61 -27.86 -23.66
C LYS A 87 34.54 -27.03 -24.57
N LEU A 88 35.20 -26.00 -24.08
CA LEU A 88 36.12 -25.19 -24.89
C LEU A 88 37.40 -25.93 -25.29
N LEU A 89 37.74 -27.00 -24.55
CA LEU A 89 38.86 -27.90 -24.85
C LEU A 89 38.46 -29.23 -25.48
N SER A 90 37.15 -29.53 -25.53
CA SER A 90 36.63 -30.85 -25.88
C SER A 90 35.45 -30.85 -26.85
N ASN A 91 34.93 -29.68 -27.24
CA ASN A 91 33.85 -29.58 -28.22
C ASN A 91 34.39 -29.91 -29.62
N TYR A 92 33.74 -30.87 -30.29
CA TYR A 92 34.03 -31.25 -31.67
C TYR A 92 33.84 -30.12 -32.69
N GLN A 93 33.08 -29.07 -32.33
CA GLN A 93 32.90 -27.89 -33.18
C GLN A 93 34.09 -26.91 -33.14
N ASN A 94 35.00 -27.01 -32.16
CA ASN A 94 36.18 -26.15 -32.10
C ASN A 94 37.30 -26.73 -32.97
N THR A 95 37.93 -25.90 -33.79
CA THR A 95 39.13 -26.31 -34.51
C THR A 95 40.28 -26.57 -33.53
N PRO A 96 41.26 -27.42 -33.87
CA PRO A 96 42.45 -27.57 -33.04
C PRO A 96 43.19 -26.26 -32.76
N GLU A 97 43.15 -25.34 -33.73
CA GLU A 97 43.67 -23.98 -33.63
C GLU A 97 42.90 -23.17 -32.59
N ASP A 98 41.57 -23.27 -32.56
CA ASP A 98 40.73 -22.61 -31.55
C ASP A 98 40.98 -23.12 -30.15
N VAL A 99 41.12 -24.44 -29.99
CA VAL A 99 41.39 -25.00 -28.68
C VAL A 99 42.75 -24.57 -28.16
N LEU A 100 43.77 -24.61 -29.02
CA LEU A 100 45.09 -24.11 -28.67
C LEU A 100 45.06 -22.63 -28.32
N ALA A 101 44.33 -21.82 -29.09
CA ALA A 101 44.22 -20.40 -28.85
C ALA A 101 43.50 -20.10 -27.52
N ASN A 102 42.37 -20.76 -27.22
CA ASN A 102 41.68 -20.65 -25.94
C ASN A 102 42.60 -21.01 -24.77
N PHE A 103 43.38 -22.07 -24.92
CA PHE A 103 44.35 -22.48 -23.93
C PHE A 103 45.46 -21.43 -23.77
N LYS A 104 46.05 -20.96 -24.88
CA LYS A 104 47.08 -19.90 -24.89
C LYS A 104 46.61 -18.61 -24.21
N THR A 105 45.36 -18.20 -24.45
CA THR A 105 44.77 -17.00 -23.83
C THR A 105 44.71 -17.14 -22.31
N VAL A 106 44.31 -18.30 -21.79
CA VAL A 106 44.22 -18.51 -20.34
C VAL A 106 45.58 -18.59 -19.66
N ILE A 107 46.54 -19.28 -20.28
CA ILE A 107 47.81 -19.56 -19.64
C ILE A 107 48.79 -18.38 -19.64
N HIS A 108 48.67 -17.47 -20.61
CA HIS A 108 49.55 -16.29 -20.69
C HIS A 108 48.92 -15.06 -20.05
N HIS A 109 47.76 -15.19 -19.39
CA HIS A 109 47.08 -14.09 -18.74
C HIS A 109 47.38 -14.07 -17.25
N ASP A 110 47.62 -12.89 -16.68
CA ASP A 110 47.97 -12.70 -15.25
C ASP A 110 46.87 -13.20 -14.30
N ASN A 111 45.63 -13.24 -14.79
CA ASN A 111 44.48 -13.87 -14.13
C ASN A 111 43.87 -15.01 -14.98
N PRO A 112 44.41 -16.23 -14.92
CA PRO A 112 43.96 -17.36 -15.74
C PRO A 112 42.51 -17.75 -15.49
N TYR A 113 42.04 -17.63 -14.23
CA TYR A 113 40.67 -17.98 -13.87
C TYR A 113 39.65 -17.04 -14.52
N HIS A 114 39.86 -15.72 -14.42
CA HIS A 114 38.99 -14.75 -15.10
C HIS A 114 39.05 -14.92 -16.62
N ALA A 115 40.22 -15.17 -17.19
CA ALA A 115 40.36 -15.44 -18.63
C ALA A 115 39.57 -16.69 -19.07
N ALA A 116 39.62 -17.79 -18.31
CA ALA A 116 38.87 -19.00 -18.63
C ALA A 116 37.35 -18.78 -18.51
N HIS A 117 36.92 -18.07 -17.47
CA HIS A 117 35.51 -17.74 -17.28
C HIS A 117 34.99 -16.79 -18.36
N ALA A 118 35.78 -15.78 -18.73
CA ALA A 118 35.54 -14.86 -19.84
C ALA A 118 35.29 -15.62 -21.16
N LEU A 119 36.19 -16.54 -21.54
CA LEU A 119 36.03 -17.37 -22.73
C LEU A 119 34.75 -18.22 -22.70
N CYS A 120 34.44 -18.83 -21.55
CA CYS A 120 33.22 -19.61 -21.35
C CYS A 120 31.95 -18.77 -21.57
N VAL A 121 31.90 -17.57 -20.99
CA VAL A 121 30.74 -16.69 -21.13
C VAL A 121 30.60 -16.17 -22.56
N LEU A 122 31.70 -15.76 -23.21
CA LEU A 122 31.65 -15.33 -24.60
C LEU A 122 31.14 -16.45 -25.51
N GLN A 123 31.58 -17.70 -25.30
CA GLN A 123 31.09 -18.84 -26.07
C GLN A 123 29.58 -19.02 -25.90
N LYS A 124 29.08 -18.96 -24.66
CA LYS A 124 27.63 -19.08 -24.38
C LYS A 124 26.81 -17.95 -25.00
N LYS A 125 27.40 -16.77 -25.16
CA LYS A 125 26.76 -15.60 -25.77
C LYS A 125 26.97 -15.50 -27.28
N GLY A 126 27.67 -16.45 -27.89
CA GLY A 126 28.00 -16.42 -29.32
C GLY A 126 28.99 -15.32 -29.71
N LEU A 127 29.76 -14.79 -28.75
CA LEU A 127 30.70 -13.68 -28.91
C LEU A 127 32.17 -14.13 -28.93
N LEU A 128 32.46 -15.44 -28.87
CA LEU A 128 33.83 -15.93 -28.88
C LEU A 128 34.41 -15.94 -30.31
N THR A 129 34.99 -14.82 -30.72
CA THR A 129 35.70 -14.67 -32.00
C THR A 129 37.22 -14.68 -31.78
N PRO A 130 38.04 -14.95 -32.82
CA PRO A 130 39.49 -14.83 -32.71
C PRO A 130 39.96 -13.45 -32.21
N ALA A 131 39.31 -12.38 -32.67
CA ALA A 131 39.61 -11.01 -32.23
C ALA A 131 39.30 -10.79 -30.74
N ASN A 132 38.11 -11.20 -30.27
CA ASN A 132 37.73 -11.06 -28.86
C ASN A 132 38.64 -11.91 -27.95
N ARG A 133 39.08 -13.07 -28.43
CA ARG A 133 40.04 -13.93 -27.73
C ARG A 133 41.40 -13.26 -27.57
N GLU A 134 41.90 -12.60 -28.61
CA GLU A 134 43.15 -11.83 -28.53
C GLU A 134 43.03 -10.65 -27.57
N LEU A 135 41.89 -9.97 -27.54
CA LEU A 135 41.63 -8.87 -26.62
C LEU A 135 41.54 -9.32 -25.17
N ILE A 136 40.94 -10.49 -24.88
CA ILE A 136 40.99 -11.09 -23.53
C ILE A 136 42.44 -11.31 -23.10
N GLN A 137 43.31 -11.75 -24.00
CA GLN A 137 44.72 -11.99 -23.66
C GLN A 137 45.45 -10.69 -23.31
N LYS A 138 45.03 -9.56 -23.90
CA LYS A 138 45.63 -8.23 -23.72
C LYS A 138 44.94 -7.40 -22.63
N SER A 139 43.77 -7.81 -22.15
CA SER A 139 42.98 -7.01 -21.20
C SER A 139 43.61 -7.00 -19.81
N LEU A 140 43.47 -5.89 -19.08
CA LEU A 140 43.94 -5.82 -17.69
C LEU A 140 43.13 -6.75 -16.76
N ASP A 141 41.80 -6.78 -16.95
CA ASP A 141 40.91 -7.73 -16.29
C ASP A 141 39.89 -8.32 -17.29
N PRO A 142 40.01 -9.62 -17.65
CA PRO A 142 39.13 -10.28 -18.60
C PRO A 142 37.65 -10.26 -18.22
N TRP A 143 37.35 -10.24 -16.92
CA TRP A 143 35.97 -10.40 -16.47
C TRP A 143 35.13 -9.13 -16.69
N PRO A 144 35.51 -7.94 -16.18
CA PRO A 144 34.86 -6.67 -16.52
C PRO A 144 34.83 -6.40 -18.02
N PHE A 145 35.91 -6.76 -18.76
CA PHE A 145 35.95 -6.65 -20.22
C PHE A 145 34.84 -7.47 -20.89
N VAL A 146 34.68 -8.76 -20.54
CA VAL A 146 33.62 -9.59 -21.11
C VAL A 146 32.24 -9.10 -20.72
N GLN A 147 32.04 -8.63 -19.49
CA GLN A 147 30.79 -8.00 -19.10
C GLN A 147 30.49 -6.78 -19.98
N ALA A 148 31.48 -5.94 -20.26
CA ALA A 148 31.36 -4.81 -21.18
C ALA A 148 30.90 -5.27 -22.57
N LEU A 149 31.51 -6.32 -23.13
CA LEU A 149 31.10 -6.87 -24.44
C LEU A 149 29.63 -7.32 -24.46
N ILE A 150 29.20 -8.07 -23.44
CA ILE A 150 27.82 -8.52 -23.32
C ILE A 150 26.86 -7.34 -23.25
N LYS A 151 27.28 -6.26 -22.58
CA LYS A 151 26.50 -5.02 -22.48
C LYS A 151 26.42 -4.29 -23.82
N LEU A 152 27.50 -4.24 -24.57
CA LEU A 152 27.59 -3.54 -25.85
C LEU A 152 26.85 -4.24 -27.00
N GLN A 153 26.76 -5.57 -26.96
CA GLN A 153 26.16 -6.39 -28.03
C GLN A 153 24.71 -5.99 -28.35
N PRO A 154 23.76 -5.92 -27.38
CA PRO A 154 22.37 -5.54 -27.67
C PRO A 154 22.22 -4.14 -28.27
N HIS A 155 23.19 -3.26 -28.02
CA HIS A 155 23.20 -1.91 -28.57
C HIS A 155 23.90 -1.84 -29.94
N GLY A 156 24.28 -2.97 -30.55
CA GLY A 156 24.92 -3.04 -31.87
C GLY A 156 26.27 -2.31 -31.92
N LEU A 157 26.98 -2.23 -30.80
CA LEU A 157 28.31 -1.58 -30.73
C LEU A 157 29.45 -2.51 -31.16
N LEU A 158 29.16 -3.81 -31.32
CA LEU A 158 30.13 -4.81 -31.76
C LEU A 158 30.11 -5.04 -33.28
N ASP A 159 29.03 -4.68 -33.96
CA ASP A 159 28.84 -4.90 -35.41
C ASP A 159 29.07 -3.63 -36.26
N HIS A 160 29.65 -2.58 -35.66
CA HIS A 160 29.85 -1.28 -36.29
C HIS A 160 31.28 -1.13 -36.85
N SER A 161 31.50 -0.25 -37.84
CA SER A 161 32.84 0.09 -38.35
C SER A 161 33.81 0.63 -37.30
N LEU A 162 33.29 1.07 -36.15
CA LEU A 162 34.05 1.62 -35.02
C LEU A 162 34.36 0.56 -33.97
N SER A 163 33.82 -0.66 -34.12
CA SER A 163 33.91 -1.73 -33.12
C SER A 163 35.36 -2.05 -32.79
N LYS A 164 36.26 -2.12 -33.78
CA LYS A 164 37.68 -2.40 -33.54
C LYS A 164 38.33 -1.39 -32.60
N VAL A 165 38.15 -0.09 -32.85
CA VAL A 165 38.74 0.99 -32.03
C VAL A 165 38.17 0.96 -30.61
N ILE A 166 36.85 0.80 -30.49
CA ILE A 166 36.17 0.70 -29.20
C ILE A 166 36.67 -0.51 -28.41
N LEU A 167 36.75 -1.67 -29.06
CA LEU A 167 37.17 -2.92 -28.44
C LEU A 167 38.61 -2.86 -27.92
N GLU A 168 39.54 -2.32 -28.71
CA GLU A 168 40.94 -2.13 -28.32
C GLU A 168 41.05 -1.18 -27.10
N LYS A 169 40.31 -0.07 -27.11
CA LYS A 169 40.32 0.89 -26.01
C LYS A 169 39.64 0.35 -24.73
N ILE A 170 38.49 -0.33 -24.84
CA ILE A 170 37.80 -0.93 -23.69
C ILE A 170 38.66 -2.03 -23.06
N ALA A 171 39.33 -2.86 -23.86
CA ALA A 171 40.19 -3.93 -23.33
C ALA A 171 41.35 -3.38 -22.48
N ALA A 172 41.89 -2.21 -22.86
CA ALA A 172 42.97 -1.54 -22.14
C ALA A 172 42.50 -0.65 -20.97
N HIS A 173 41.19 -0.41 -20.82
CA HIS A 173 40.66 0.53 -19.85
C HIS A 173 40.62 -0.08 -18.42
N LYS A 174 40.84 0.76 -17.40
CA LYS A 174 40.84 0.34 -15.98
C LYS A 174 39.48 -0.17 -15.47
N SER A 175 38.40 0.34 -16.06
CA SER A 175 37.00 0.02 -15.72
C SER A 175 36.18 -0.25 -16.99
N PRO A 176 36.37 -1.39 -17.67
CA PRO A 176 35.75 -1.66 -18.98
C PRO A 176 34.21 -1.67 -18.94
N TRP A 177 33.63 -2.19 -17.86
CA TRP A 177 32.18 -2.32 -17.70
C TRP A 177 31.48 -0.97 -17.61
N GLU A 178 32.07 -0.05 -16.85
CA GLU A 178 31.57 1.30 -16.63
C GLU A 178 31.80 2.18 -17.86
N ALA A 179 32.94 2.01 -18.56
CA ALA A 179 33.18 2.67 -19.84
C ALA A 179 32.12 2.28 -20.89
N ALA A 180 31.63 1.03 -20.86
CA ALA A 180 30.56 0.60 -21.76
C ALA A 180 29.25 1.38 -21.57
N ASP A 181 28.89 1.76 -20.33
CA ASP A 181 27.71 2.61 -20.08
C ASP A 181 27.82 3.95 -20.80
N VAL A 182 28.98 4.59 -20.71
CA VAL A 182 29.23 5.88 -21.35
C VAL A 182 29.17 5.76 -22.87
N LEU A 183 29.70 4.68 -23.44
CA LEU A 183 29.66 4.44 -24.88
C LEU A 183 28.25 4.13 -25.39
N ILE A 184 27.43 3.43 -24.60
CA ILE A 184 26.01 3.19 -24.91
C ILE A 184 25.24 4.51 -24.92
N SER A 185 25.46 5.37 -23.91
CA SER A 185 24.89 6.72 -23.90
C SER A 185 25.37 7.54 -25.08
N ALA A 186 26.69 7.54 -25.37
CA ALA A 186 27.28 8.28 -26.49
C ALA A 186 26.73 7.81 -27.84
N LYS A 187 26.53 6.51 -28.04
CA LYS A 187 25.89 5.98 -29.26
C LYS A 187 24.46 6.48 -29.39
N SER A 188 23.68 6.35 -28.33
CA SER A 188 22.27 6.78 -28.30
C SER A 188 22.14 8.28 -28.60
N SER A 189 23.14 9.06 -28.19
CA SER A 189 23.27 10.49 -28.46
C SER A 189 23.97 10.84 -29.78
N ARG A 190 24.29 9.86 -30.65
CA ARG A 190 25.01 10.08 -31.92
C ARG A 190 26.37 10.79 -31.76
N LEU A 191 26.95 10.76 -30.55
CA LEU A 191 28.28 11.32 -30.26
C LEU A 191 29.41 10.36 -30.62
N LEU A 192 29.10 9.08 -30.79
CA LEU A 192 30.10 8.04 -31.02
C LEU A 192 30.57 8.03 -32.49
N THR A 193 31.43 8.98 -32.84
CA THR A 193 32.10 9.11 -34.13
C THR A 193 33.58 8.72 -34.03
N GLN A 194 34.24 8.48 -35.16
CA GLN A 194 35.68 8.17 -35.17
C GLN A 194 36.55 9.31 -34.59
N THR A 195 36.10 10.56 -34.73
CA THR A 195 36.76 11.75 -34.18
C THR A 195 36.58 11.86 -32.66
N ASN A 196 35.39 11.54 -32.14
CA ASN A 196 35.08 11.74 -30.72
C ASN A 196 35.50 10.57 -29.82
N ILE A 197 35.75 9.38 -30.37
CA ILE A 197 36.16 8.21 -29.58
C ILE A 197 37.42 8.48 -28.75
N PRO A 198 38.54 8.98 -29.32
CA PRO A 198 39.74 9.31 -28.54
C PRO A 198 39.45 10.24 -27.36
N LEU A 199 38.67 11.30 -27.60
CA LEU A 199 38.30 12.28 -26.58
C LEU A 199 37.42 11.68 -25.48
N LEU A 200 36.43 10.84 -25.84
CA LEU A 200 35.60 10.14 -24.85
C LEU A 200 36.47 9.27 -23.95
N PHE A 201 37.45 8.54 -24.49
CA PHE A 201 38.37 7.75 -23.67
C PHE A 201 39.30 8.61 -22.81
N GLU A 202 39.77 9.75 -23.30
CA GLU A 202 40.53 10.71 -22.49
C GLU A 202 39.70 11.19 -21.27
N ILE A 203 38.42 11.50 -21.47
CA ILE A 203 37.51 11.85 -20.37
C ILE A 203 37.35 10.67 -19.41
N LEU A 204 37.16 9.44 -19.91
CA LEU A 204 37.01 8.24 -19.09
C LEU A 204 38.27 7.87 -18.29
N ASP A 205 39.45 8.12 -18.86
CA ASP A 205 40.73 7.84 -18.21
C ASP A 205 40.96 8.81 -17.04
N ASN A 206 40.54 10.07 -17.20
CA ASN A 206 40.71 11.15 -16.21
C ASN A 206 39.59 11.23 -15.15
N ASN A 207 38.50 10.45 -15.29
CA ASN A 207 37.36 10.50 -14.37
C ASN A 207 37.03 9.11 -13.80
N SER A 208 36.67 9.04 -12.52
CA SER A 208 36.14 7.82 -11.89
C SER A 208 34.61 7.72 -11.92
N GLU A 209 33.93 8.82 -12.26
CA GLU A 209 32.47 8.97 -12.16
C GLU A 209 31.76 8.62 -13.48
N TYR A 210 32.01 7.42 -14.00
CA TYR A 210 31.51 6.96 -15.30
C TYR A 210 29.99 7.11 -15.47
N LEU A 211 29.24 6.76 -14.42
CA LEU A 211 27.78 6.83 -14.46
C LEU A 211 27.30 8.29 -14.57
N ALA A 212 28.00 9.23 -13.92
CA ALA A 212 27.68 10.64 -14.02
C ALA A 212 27.95 11.19 -15.43
N ILE A 213 29.03 10.74 -16.09
CA ILE A 213 29.33 11.09 -17.48
C ILE A 213 28.27 10.53 -18.43
N ALA A 214 27.93 9.24 -18.30
CA ALA A 214 26.90 8.60 -19.13
C ALA A 214 25.56 9.34 -19.03
N PHE A 215 25.27 9.84 -17.83
CA PHE A 215 24.05 10.57 -17.51
C PHE A 215 24.07 12.01 -18.01
N ALA A 216 25.21 12.70 -17.90
CA ALA A 216 25.43 14.02 -18.49
C ALA A 216 25.21 13.98 -20.01
N ILE A 217 25.78 12.98 -20.69
CA ILE A 217 25.58 12.77 -22.14
C ILE A 217 24.11 12.58 -22.47
N TYR A 218 23.37 11.79 -21.68
CA TYR A 218 21.95 11.57 -21.90
C TYR A 218 21.14 12.87 -21.77
N ILE A 219 21.37 13.64 -20.71
CA ILE A 219 20.63 14.89 -20.45
C ILE A 219 20.98 15.96 -21.47
N PHE A 220 22.26 16.17 -21.74
CA PHE A 220 22.69 17.19 -22.72
C PHE A 220 22.20 16.87 -24.13
N GLN A 221 22.11 15.59 -24.50
CA GLN A 221 21.48 15.20 -25.75
C GLN A 221 19.98 15.49 -25.76
N TYR A 222 19.27 15.10 -24.70
CA TYR A 222 17.84 15.32 -24.59
C TYR A 222 17.48 16.81 -24.74
N LEU A 223 18.30 17.68 -24.16
CA LEU A 223 18.14 19.14 -24.20
C LEU A 223 18.75 19.81 -25.45
N GLY A 224 19.31 19.04 -26.37
CA GLY A 224 19.86 19.52 -27.64
C GLY A 224 21.20 20.26 -27.54
N PHE A 225 21.93 20.14 -26.43
CA PHE A 225 23.31 20.65 -26.31
C PHE A 225 24.30 19.81 -27.10
N LEU A 226 24.01 18.52 -27.26
CA LEU A 226 24.81 17.60 -28.05
C LEU A 226 24.19 17.46 -29.44
N ASN A 227 24.94 17.87 -30.45
CA ASN A 227 24.62 17.63 -31.85
C ASN A 227 25.86 17.04 -32.56
N HIS A 228 25.66 16.53 -33.77
CA HIS A 228 26.72 15.91 -34.57
C HIS A 228 27.82 16.87 -35.03
N THR A 229 27.66 18.18 -34.78
CA THR A 229 28.59 19.25 -35.15
C THR A 229 29.32 19.88 -33.95
N ILE A 230 29.15 19.33 -32.74
CA ILE A 230 29.80 19.88 -31.55
C ILE A 230 31.32 19.77 -31.71
N GLN A 231 32.04 20.88 -31.48
CA GLN A 231 33.50 20.90 -31.54
C GLN A 231 34.06 20.04 -30.39
N GLU A 232 35.21 19.40 -30.62
CA GLU A 232 35.87 18.53 -29.62
C GLU A 232 36.14 19.28 -28.31
N THR A 233 36.57 20.55 -28.40
CA THR A 233 36.82 21.41 -27.23
C THR A 233 35.56 21.65 -26.39
N ASP A 234 34.39 21.77 -27.04
CA ASP A 234 33.12 22.05 -26.37
C ASP A 234 32.59 20.80 -25.66
N LEU A 235 32.78 19.61 -26.25
CA LEU A 235 32.37 18.35 -25.63
C LEU A 235 33.18 18.05 -24.37
N HIS A 236 34.50 18.26 -24.42
CA HIS A 236 35.38 18.08 -23.25
C HIS A 236 35.01 19.05 -22.14
N GLN A 237 34.87 20.34 -22.49
CA GLN A 237 34.52 21.37 -21.52
C GLN A 237 33.16 21.10 -20.86
N LEU A 238 32.16 20.67 -21.64
CA LEU A 238 30.82 20.39 -21.15
C LEU A 238 30.78 19.16 -20.22
N LEU A 239 31.45 18.07 -20.58
CA LEU A 239 31.43 16.87 -19.76
C LEU A 239 32.32 17.02 -18.53
N VAL A 240 33.57 17.47 -18.66
CA VAL A 240 34.51 17.53 -17.53
C VAL A 240 34.08 18.57 -16.49
N ASN A 241 33.63 19.76 -16.91
CA ASN A 241 33.30 20.83 -15.96
C ASN A 241 31.96 20.64 -15.25
N HIS A 242 31.12 19.71 -15.72
CA HIS A 242 29.74 19.59 -15.23
C HIS A 242 29.35 18.18 -14.79
N THR A 243 30.25 17.20 -14.87
CA THR A 243 29.98 15.83 -14.39
C THR A 243 29.55 15.81 -12.92
N ASN A 244 30.09 16.70 -12.08
CA ASN A 244 29.74 16.81 -10.66
C ASN A 244 28.24 17.06 -10.39
N LEU A 245 27.52 17.68 -11.33
CA LEU A 245 26.06 17.87 -11.23
C LEU A 245 25.29 16.55 -11.22
N PHE A 246 25.91 15.48 -11.70
CA PHE A 246 25.31 14.16 -11.88
C PHE A 246 25.97 13.09 -11.02
N ASN A 247 26.90 13.42 -10.12
CA ASN A 247 27.57 12.43 -9.26
C ASN A 247 26.66 11.84 -8.19
N SER A 248 25.70 12.62 -7.69
CA SER A 248 24.76 12.17 -6.64
C SER A 248 23.63 11.30 -7.23
N PRO A 249 23.46 10.03 -6.81
CA PRO A 249 22.35 9.19 -7.26
C PRO A 249 20.95 9.78 -7.00
N PRO A 250 20.66 10.34 -5.81
CA PRO A 250 19.41 11.08 -5.58
C PRO A 250 19.19 12.22 -6.58
N LEU A 251 20.22 13.04 -6.82
CA LEU A 251 20.10 14.19 -7.72
C LEU A 251 19.89 13.76 -9.18
N ARG A 252 20.57 12.69 -9.64
CA ARG A 252 20.31 12.10 -10.97
C ARG A 252 18.84 11.72 -11.14
N ARG A 253 18.22 11.15 -10.10
CA ARG A 253 16.81 10.79 -10.17
C ARG A 253 15.91 12.02 -10.32
N LEU A 254 16.18 13.10 -9.59
CA LEU A 254 15.44 14.36 -9.74
C LEU A 254 15.56 14.93 -11.16
N TRP A 255 16.74 14.86 -11.76
CA TRP A 255 16.93 15.24 -13.16
C TRP A 255 16.04 14.43 -14.10
N LEU A 256 15.96 13.09 -13.97
CA LEU A 256 15.08 12.27 -14.83
C LEU A 256 13.62 12.68 -14.73
N GLU A 257 13.12 12.90 -13.52
CA GLU A 257 11.73 13.30 -13.30
C GLU A 257 11.43 14.68 -13.90
N SER A 258 12.46 15.52 -14.08
CA SER A 258 12.32 16.86 -14.67
C SER A 258 12.42 16.89 -16.19
N LEU A 259 12.97 15.85 -16.84
CA LEU A 259 13.23 15.87 -18.29
C LEU A 259 12.02 16.29 -19.16
N PRO A 260 10.77 15.86 -18.87
CA PRO A 260 9.63 16.27 -19.69
C PRO A 260 9.32 17.78 -19.66
N THR A 261 9.84 18.50 -18.67
CA THR A 261 9.54 19.93 -18.45
C THR A 261 10.79 20.81 -18.35
N LEU A 262 11.98 20.22 -18.45
CA LEU A 262 13.26 20.93 -18.43
C LEU A 262 13.58 21.43 -19.84
N ASN A 263 14.00 22.70 -19.95
CA ASN A 263 14.38 23.28 -21.24
C ASN A 263 15.87 23.69 -21.29
N THR A 264 16.36 23.99 -22.50
CA THR A 264 17.75 24.35 -22.76
C THR A 264 18.17 25.64 -22.04
N TYR A 265 17.27 26.61 -21.87
CA TYR A 265 17.57 27.87 -21.18
C TYR A 265 17.81 27.64 -19.69
N GLU A 266 16.93 26.89 -19.03
CA GLU A 266 17.07 26.53 -17.62
C GLU A 266 18.40 25.82 -17.34
N MET A 267 18.77 24.86 -18.20
CA MET A 267 20.07 24.19 -18.08
C MET A 267 21.23 25.17 -18.32
N LYS A 268 21.16 26.10 -19.28
CA LYS A 268 22.20 27.13 -19.46
C LYS A 268 22.40 27.97 -18.18
N CYS A 269 21.31 28.35 -17.52
CA CYS A 269 21.39 29.08 -16.25
C CYS A 269 22.09 28.27 -15.15
N VAL A 270 21.85 26.95 -15.09
CA VAL A 270 22.59 26.05 -14.20
C VAL A 270 24.07 26.04 -14.56
N LEU A 271 24.43 25.85 -15.83
CA LEU A 271 25.83 25.74 -16.26
C LEU A 271 26.62 27.05 -16.09
N GLN A 272 25.96 28.20 -16.10
CA GLN A 272 26.56 29.53 -15.91
C GLN A 272 26.90 29.88 -14.46
N GLN A 273 26.48 29.07 -13.48
CA GLN A 273 26.83 29.33 -12.08
C GLN A 273 28.36 29.22 -11.85
N PRO A 274 28.95 30.04 -10.96
CA PRO A 274 30.40 30.28 -10.90
C PRO A 274 31.21 29.02 -10.57
N ASP A 275 30.73 28.18 -9.66
CA ASP A 275 31.44 26.98 -9.19
C ASP A 275 30.51 25.75 -9.11
N SER A 276 31.05 24.59 -8.73
CA SER A 276 30.29 23.32 -8.71
C SER A 276 29.17 23.29 -7.66
N ASP A 277 29.36 23.96 -6.53
CA ASP A 277 28.39 23.98 -5.43
C ASP A 277 27.24 24.93 -5.75
N ALA A 278 27.55 26.11 -6.31
CA ALA A 278 26.56 27.04 -6.83
C ALA A 278 25.72 26.39 -7.96
N LYS A 279 26.36 25.67 -8.89
CA LYS A 279 25.68 24.87 -9.93
C LYS A 279 24.72 23.86 -9.31
N ARG A 280 25.16 23.11 -8.29
CA ARG A 280 24.37 22.08 -7.62
C ARG A 280 23.18 22.69 -6.86
N THR A 281 23.40 23.74 -6.10
CA THR A 281 22.35 24.43 -5.34
C THR A 281 21.28 24.99 -6.28
N TYR A 282 21.70 25.71 -7.33
CA TYR A 282 20.79 26.24 -8.32
C TYR A 282 20.03 25.15 -9.08
N ALA A 283 20.69 24.02 -9.40
CA ALA A 283 20.02 22.87 -10.00
C ALA A 283 18.94 22.29 -9.08
N ILE A 284 19.23 22.12 -7.78
CA ILE A 284 18.25 21.62 -6.80
C ILE A 284 17.06 22.57 -6.71
N GLU A 285 17.32 23.88 -6.62
CA GLU A 285 16.28 24.90 -6.57
C GLU A 285 15.40 24.87 -7.83
N LEU A 286 16.01 24.85 -9.02
CA LEU A 286 15.32 24.76 -10.30
C LEU A 286 14.46 23.49 -10.37
N LEU A 287 15.01 22.34 -9.99
CA LEU A 287 14.33 21.04 -10.08
C LEU A 287 13.17 20.96 -9.10
N LEU A 288 13.36 21.34 -7.83
CA LEU A 288 12.32 21.29 -6.80
C LEU A 288 11.26 22.38 -6.96
N ASN A 289 11.53 23.44 -7.72
CA ASN A 289 10.50 24.40 -8.14
C ASN A 289 9.50 23.81 -9.15
N LYS A 290 9.76 22.62 -9.73
CA LYS A 290 8.82 21.92 -10.61
C LYS A 290 7.89 21.02 -9.77
N PRO A 291 6.55 21.22 -9.76
CA PRO A 291 5.64 20.51 -8.85
C PRO A 291 5.73 18.98 -8.91
N LYS A 292 5.89 18.39 -10.10
CA LYS A 292 6.03 16.93 -10.26
C LYS A 292 7.29 16.38 -9.58
N VAL A 293 8.41 17.08 -9.72
CA VAL A 293 9.70 16.68 -9.15
C VAL A 293 9.66 16.83 -7.63
N PHE A 294 9.09 17.92 -7.12
CA PHE A 294 8.88 18.09 -5.68
C PHE A 294 7.99 16.98 -5.10
N ALA A 295 6.86 16.68 -5.75
CA ALA A 295 5.95 15.63 -5.29
C ALA A 295 6.65 14.26 -5.24
N PHE A 296 7.47 13.95 -6.25
CA PHE A 296 8.30 12.75 -6.27
C PHE A 296 9.28 12.73 -5.08
N ALA A 297 10.06 13.81 -4.89
CA ALA A 297 11.02 13.91 -3.79
C ALA A 297 10.33 13.77 -2.42
N ASN A 298 9.19 14.43 -2.23
CA ASN A 298 8.40 14.38 -1.00
C ASN A 298 7.87 12.96 -0.70
N SER A 299 7.43 12.22 -1.72
CA SER A 299 7.01 10.82 -1.55
C SER A 299 8.15 9.87 -1.16
N HIS A 300 9.41 10.28 -1.38
CA HIS A 300 10.62 9.56 -1.02
C HIS A 300 11.40 10.29 0.10
N SER A 301 10.68 10.82 1.09
CA SER A 301 11.25 11.70 2.13
C SER A 301 12.50 11.13 2.82
N ARG A 302 12.59 9.81 3.04
CA ARG A 302 13.80 9.16 3.61
C ARG A 302 15.09 9.47 2.84
N THR A 303 15.00 9.72 1.54
CA THR A 303 16.15 9.98 0.66
C THR A 303 16.38 11.47 0.45
N TYR A 304 15.31 12.29 0.44
CA TYR A 304 15.40 13.70 0.02
C TYR A 304 15.11 14.73 1.12
N GLN A 305 14.59 14.34 2.29
CA GLN A 305 14.09 15.29 3.28
C GLN A 305 15.19 16.22 3.79
N GLU A 306 16.27 15.68 4.35
CA GLU A 306 17.30 16.48 5.02
C GLU A 306 18.19 17.24 4.04
N ASP A 307 18.70 16.56 3.01
CA ASP A 307 19.73 17.13 2.13
C ASP A 307 19.17 18.00 1.00
N TYR A 308 17.87 17.91 0.69
CA TYR A 308 17.27 18.57 -0.48
C TYR A 308 15.99 19.34 -0.16
N LEU A 309 14.99 18.70 0.45
CA LEU A 309 13.68 19.33 0.69
C LEU A 309 13.74 20.38 1.79
N ASN A 310 14.32 20.09 2.96
CA ASN A 310 14.38 21.03 4.08
C ASN A 310 15.11 22.34 3.69
N PRO A 311 16.31 22.31 3.08
CA PRO A 311 16.99 23.53 2.65
C PRO A 311 16.19 24.30 1.60
N PHE A 312 15.61 23.60 0.60
CA PHE A 312 14.79 24.23 -0.42
C PHE A 312 13.52 24.88 0.16
N ILE A 313 12.83 24.22 1.09
CA ILE A 313 11.64 24.75 1.76
C ILE A 313 12.00 26.01 2.55
N ALA A 314 13.10 25.99 3.29
CA ALA A 314 13.57 27.15 4.06
C ALA A 314 13.87 28.35 3.15
N ASP A 315 14.57 28.13 2.04
CA ASP A 315 14.89 29.17 1.05
C ASP A 315 13.63 29.70 0.33
N TYR A 316 12.73 28.79 -0.06
CA TYR A 316 11.44 29.13 -0.66
C TYR A 316 10.61 30.03 0.27
N LEU A 317 10.53 29.68 1.56
CA LEU A 317 9.83 30.49 2.57
C LEU A 317 10.49 31.84 2.82
N SER A 318 11.83 31.87 2.91
CA SER A 318 12.60 33.11 3.08
C SER A 318 12.35 34.08 1.93
N THR A 319 12.44 33.58 0.68
CA THR A 319 12.15 34.36 -0.53
C THR A 319 10.74 34.92 -0.52
N LEU A 320 9.74 34.09 -0.14
CA LEU A 320 8.36 34.57 0.00
C LEU A 320 8.26 35.66 1.06
N ARG A 321 8.84 35.46 2.25
CA ARG A 321 8.77 36.45 3.35
C ARG A 321 9.38 37.79 2.95
N ILE A 322 10.50 37.80 2.22
CA ILE A 322 11.12 39.03 1.69
C ILE A 322 10.16 39.73 0.74
N ASN A 323 9.61 39.00 -0.24
CA ASN A 323 8.69 39.57 -1.23
C ASN A 323 7.37 40.08 -0.61
N PHE A 324 6.91 39.48 0.50
CA PHE A 324 5.70 39.89 1.21
C PHE A 324 5.94 40.97 2.28
N SER A 325 7.19 41.30 2.63
CA SER A 325 7.52 42.38 3.57
C SER A 325 7.66 43.75 2.88
N THR A 326 7.75 43.77 1.56
CA THR A 326 7.75 44.99 0.75
C THR A 326 6.30 45.33 0.37
N ASP A 327 5.67 46.21 1.14
CA ASP A 327 4.22 46.55 1.20
C ASP A 327 3.54 47.02 -0.11
N GLU A 328 4.17 46.95 -1.28
CA GLU A 328 3.65 47.66 -2.45
C GLU A 328 2.63 46.88 -3.29
N HIS A 329 2.64 45.55 -3.39
CA HIS A 329 1.58 44.80 -4.11
C HIS A 329 1.44 43.35 -3.62
N PRO A 330 0.24 42.72 -3.72
CA PRO A 330 0.09 41.30 -3.47
C PRO A 330 0.97 40.51 -4.44
N VAL A 331 1.94 39.76 -3.91
CA VAL A 331 2.85 38.94 -4.72
C VAL A 331 2.04 37.89 -5.49
N GLU A 332 1.93 38.05 -6.80
CA GLU A 332 1.33 37.04 -7.67
C GLU A 332 2.31 35.86 -7.82
N LEU A 333 1.96 34.72 -7.22
CA LEU A 333 2.70 33.49 -7.44
C LEU A 333 2.28 32.86 -8.77
N SER A 334 3.28 32.40 -9.54
CA SER A 334 3.02 31.57 -10.72
C SER A 334 2.26 30.30 -10.33
N GLN A 335 1.55 29.71 -11.30
CA GLN A 335 0.81 28.46 -11.09
C GLN A 335 1.70 27.36 -10.50
N ASP A 336 2.92 27.19 -10.99
CA ASP A 336 3.85 26.17 -10.50
C ASP A 336 4.33 26.47 -9.08
N ARG A 337 4.68 27.74 -8.78
CA ARG A 337 5.07 28.11 -7.41
C ARG A 337 3.95 27.90 -6.42
N SER A 338 2.70 28.25 -6.75
CA SER A 338 1.55 27.98 -5.86
C SER A 338 1.33 26.47 -5.63
N LEU A 339 1.55 25.62 -6.65
CA LEU A 339 1.46 24.16 -6.51
C LEU A 339 2.59 23.60 -5.63
N VAL A 340 3.81 24.10 -5.79
CA VAL A 340 4.91 23.76 -4.86
C VAL A 340 4.54 24.16 -3.44
N GLY A 341 3.98 25.36 -3.22
CA GLY A 341 3.48 25.79 -1.91
C GLY A 341 2.44 24.82 -1.29
N ILE A 342 1.50 24.32 -2.09
CA ILE A 342 0.56 23.26 -1.67
C ILE A 342 1.28 21.96 -1.30
N LEU A 343 2.31 21.57 -2.05
CA LEU A 343 3.09 20.38 -1.75
C LEU A 343 3.98 20.54 -0.51
N ILE A 344 4.45 21.76 -0.22
CA ILE A 344 5.13 22.10 1.02
C ILE A 344 4.17 21.97 2.20
N LEU A 345 2.95 22.52 2.11
CA LEU A 345 1.91 22.31 3.13
C LEU A 345 1.63 20.82 3.37
N LYS A 346 1.65 20.00 2.30
CA LYS A 346 1.54 18.55 2.42
C LYS A 346 2.75 17.93 3.14
N ASN A 347 3.98 18.34 2.81
CA ASN A 347 5.19 17.90 3.52
C ASN A 347 5.12 18.24 5.01
N PHE A 348 4.64 19.45 5.33
CA PHE A 348 4.40 19.89 6.70
C PHE A 348 3.38 18.98 7.40
N ILE A 349 2.21 18.74 6.80
CA ILE A 349 1.24 17.83 7.40
C ILE A 349 1.83 16.46 7.73
N GLN A 350 2.71 15.92 6.87
CA GLN A 350 3.34 14.63 7.05
C GLN A 350 4.42 14.60 8.15
N ASN A 351 5.18 15.68 8.33
CA ASN A 351 6.40 15.71 9.15
C ASN A 351 6.27 16.61 10.39
N THR A 352 5.23 16.45 11.20
CA THR A 352 4.83 17.38 12.29
C THR A 352 5.91 17.79 13.31
N ARG A 353 7.06 17.10 13.35
CA ARG A 353 8.15 17.38 14.29
C ARG A 353 9.20 18.38 13.75
N SER A 354 9.21 18.68 12.45
CA SER A 354 10.35 19.32 11.78
C SER A 354 10.11 20.72 11.23
N PHE A 355 8.97 21.37 11.51
CA PHE A 355 8.73 22.74 11.04
C PHE A 355 7.85 23.56 12.02
N PRO A 356 8.05 24.89 12.08
CA PRO A 356 7.23 25.80 12.89
C PRO A 356 5.80 25.94 12.39
N GLU A 357 4.83 25.99 13.31
CA GLU A 357 3.42 26.27 13.01
C GLU A 357 3.22 27.60 12.25
N SER A 358 4.06 28.60 12.54
CA SER A 358 4.04 29.91 11.90
C SER A 358 4.31 29.84 10.39
N ASP A 359 5.09 28.88 9.90
CA ASP A 359 5.35 28.70 8.46
C ASP A 359 4.15 28.09 7.74
N PHE A 360 3.44 27.16 8.39
CA PHE A 360 2.22 26.57 7.84
C PHE A 360 1.12 27.64 7.68
N LEU A 361 0.89 28.44 8.73
CA LEU A 361 -0.09 29.53 8.69
C LEU A 361 0.32 30.64 7.72
N PHE A 362 1.62 30.97 7.64
CA PHE A 362 2.13 31.92 6.66
C PHE A 362 1.78 31.52 5.22
N LEU A 363 2.05 30.26 4.83
CA LEU A 363 1.70 29.75 3.50
C LEU A 363 0.19 29.78 3.24
N LEU A 364 -0.65 29.46 4.24
CA LEU A 364 -2.11 29.54 4.11
C LEU A 364 -2.65 30.97 4.01
N ASN A 365 -1.89 31.97 4.44
CA ASN A 365 -2.28 33.38 4.28
C ASN A 365 -1.98 33.94 2.88
N ILE A 366 -1.19 33.24 2.07
CA ILE A 366 -0.93 33.62 0.68
C ILE A 366 -2.14 33.23 -0.19
N SER A 367 -2.80 34.21 -0.80
CA SER A 367 -4.04 34.02 -1.58
C SER A 367 -3.93 32.90 -2.62
N ALA A 368 -2.89 32.91 -3.45
CA ALA A 368 -2.68 31.92 -4.51
C ALA A 368 -2.56 30.47 -4.00
N ILE A 369 -2.11 30.27 -2.75
CA ILE A 369 -2.01 28.96 -2.09
C ILE A 369 -3.33 28.65 -1.38
N ARG A 370 -3.87 29.60 -0.61
CA ARG A 370 -5.14 29.49 0.12
C ARG A 370 -6.29 29.09 -0.79
N ASP A 371 -6.41 29.75 -1.93
CA ASP A 371 -7.48 29.53 -2.90
C ASP A 371 -7.38 28.14 -3.52
N ARG A 372 -6.21 27.49 -3.46
CA ARG A 372 -6.00 26.12 -3.92
C ARG A 372 -6.12 25.06 -2.81
N ALA A 373 -6.22 25.47 -1.54
CA ALA A 373 -6.25 24.53 -0.42
C ALA A 373 -7.46 23.57 -0.46
N HIS A 374 -8.57 24.02 -1.07
CA HIS A 374 -9.80 23.23 -1.22
C HIS A 374 -9.84 22.38 -2.50
N HIS A 375 -8.88 22.55 -3.42
CA HIS A 375 -8.84 21.82 -4.69
C HIS A 375 -8.72 20.30 -4.50
N ALA A 376 -9.12 19.57 -5.54
CA ALA A 376 -9.15 18.10 -5.56
C ALA A 376 -9.90 17.54 -4.33
N SER A 377 -11.11 18.04 -4.09
CA SER A 377 -11.98 17.59 -2.99
C SER A 377 -11.27 17.64 -1.63
N ASN A 378 -10.72 18.81 -1.24
CA ASN A 378 -10.11 19.00 0.09
C ASN A 378 -8.99 17.99 0.39
N THR A 379 -8.10 17.70 -0.58
CA THR A 379 -7.02 16.71 -0.40
C THR A 379 -6.11 17.04 0.78
N LEU A 380 -5.74 18.32 0.98
CA LEU A 380 -4.91 18.73 2.12
C LEU A 380 -5.60 18.47 3.46
N LEU A 381 -6.90 18.77 3.59
CA LEU A 381 -7.65 18.50 4.81
C LEU A 381 -7.75 16.99 5.09
N ARG A 382 -8.01 16.19 4.05
CA ARG A 382 -8.03 14.72 4.17
C ARG A 382 -6.67 14.19 4.64
N PHE A 383 -5.60 14.76 4.12
CA PHE A 383 -4.24 14.41 4.49
C PHE A 383 -3.90 14.85 5.92
N ALA A 384 -4.35 16.03 6.36
CA ALA A 384 -4.20 16.52 7.74
C ALA A 384 -4.95 15.64 8.74
N LEU A 385 -6.18 15.24 8.42
CA LEU A 385 -6.97 14.28 9.19
C LEU A 385 -6.27 12.91 9.28
N PHE A 386 -5.69 12.43 8.18
CA PHE A 386 -4.96 11.17 8.16
C PHE A 386 -3.74 11.18 9.10
N HIS A 387 -2.95 12.26 9.08
CA HIS A 387 -1.79 12.42 9.95
C HIS A 387 -2.12 12.91 11.38
N LYS A 388 -3.39 13.16 11.68
CA LYS A 388 -3.86 13.75 12.97
C LYS A 388 -3.16 15.06 13.31
N ASN A 389 -2.79 15.83 12.29
CA ASN A 389 -2.16 17.13 12.51
C ASN A 389 -3.24 18.15 12.86
N ARG A 390 -3.56 18.26 14.15
CA ARG A 390 -4.64 19.13 14.67
C ARG A 390 -4.46 20.59 14.24
N GLN A 391 -3.24 21.10 14.29
CA GLN A 391 -2.93 22.47 13.85
C GLN A 391 -3.25 22.67 12.37
N ALA A 392 -2.84 21.73 11.51
CA ALA A 392 -3.17 21.80 10.10
C ALA A 392 -4.68 21.65 9.82
N ILE A 393 -5.38 20.83 10.61
CA ILE A 393 -6.84 20.69 10.53
C ILE A 393 -7.51 22.03 10.87
N ASP A 394 -7.13 22.64 12.00
CA ASP A 394 -7.71 23.89 12.47
C ASP A 394 -7.43 25.04 11.47
N GLY A 395 -6.18 25.15 10.99
CA GLY A 395 -5.79 26.14 9.98
C GLY A 395 -6.50 25.97 8.63
N LEU A 396 -6.75 24.72 8.20
CA LEU A 396 -7.49 24.45 6.97
C LEU A 396 -8.99 24.70 7.12
N PHE A 397 -9.60 24.39 8.27
CA PHE A 397 -11.01 24.69 8.54
C PHE A 397 -11.29 26.19 8.67
N ALA A 398 -10.29 27.00 9.06
CA ALA A 398 -10.41 28.46 9.06
C ALA A 398 -10.62 29.03 7.64
N ILE A 399 -10.35 28.26 6.57
CA ILE A 399 -10.58 28.67 5.19
C ILE A 399 -12.04 28.36 4.79
N PRO A 400 -12.89 29.37 4.50
CA PRO A 400 -14.31 29.15 4.23
C PRO A 400 -14.58 28.18 3.07
N ALA A 401 -13.78 28.23 2.01
CA ALA A 401 -13.93 27.31 0.87
C ALA A 401 -13.70 25.85 1.25
N VAL A 402 -12.71 25.57 2.12
CA VAL A 402 -12.41 24.24 2.63
C VAL A 402 -13.54 23.77 3.56
N ALA A 403 -13.99 24.61 4.49
CA ALA A 403 -15.08 24.31 5.41
C ALA A 403 -16.40 24.05 4.66
N ASN A 404 -16.76 24.90 3.69
CA ASN A 404 -17.96 24.74 2.88
C ASN A 404 -17.92 23.46 2.04
N LEU A 405 -16.77 23.14 1.44
CA LEU A 405 -16.61 21.88 0.69
C LEU A 405 -16.63 20.65 1.60
N ALA A 406 -16.15 20.78 2.84
CA ALA A 406 -16.23 19.72 3.84
C ALA A 406 -17.68 19.51 4.30
N ALA A 407 -18.43 20.59 4.57
CA ALA A 407 -19.84 20.54 4.97
C ALA A 407 -20.75 19.99 3.85
N ARG A 408 -20.46 20.29 2.57
CA ARG A 408 -21.22 19.79 1.42
C ARG A 408 -20.97 18.31 1.10
N ASN A 409 -19.80 17.79 1.47
CA ASN A 409 -19.46 16.40 1.21
C ASN A 409 -19.76 15.55 2.44
N ASN A 410 -20.75 14.66 2.33
CA ASN A 410 -21.09 13.68 3.36
C ASN A 410 -19.87 12.88 3.83
N PHE A 411 -18.78 12.78 3.05
CA PHE A 411 -17.51 12.16 3.47
C PHE A 411 -16.98 12.66 4.83
N TYR A 412 -17.08 13.96 5.13
CA TYR A 412 -16.52 14.53 6.37
C TYR A 412 -17.47 14.35 7.56
N ASN A 413 -18.78 14.44 7.32
CA ASN A 413 -19.80 14.10 8.31
C ASN A 413 -19.89 12.59 8.54
N SER A 414 -19.72 11.73 7.53
CA SER A 414 -19.76 10.26 7.63
C SER A 414 -18.55 9.69 8.36
N ARG A 415 -17.40 10.39 8.31
CA ARG A 415 -16.23 10.03 9.13
C ARG A 415 -16.38 10.44 10.59
N LEU A 416 -17.24 11.41 10.88
CA LEU A 416 -17.64 11.82 12.24
C LEU A 416 -18.87 11.03 12.76
N LEU A 417 -19.72 10.50 11.86
CA LEU A 417 -21.00 9.85 12.19
C LEU A 417 -21.02 8.33 11.98
N GLY A 418 -19.93 7.71 11.52
CA GLY A 418 -19.77 6.24 11.51
C GLY A 418 -20.65 5.47 10.52
N TYR A 419 -21.45 6.13 9.69
CA TYR A 419 -22.31 5.47 8.70
C TYR A 419 -21.90 5.84 7.27
N GLN A 420 -21.50 4.84 6.48
CA GLN A 420 -21.42 4.94 5.02
C GLN A 420 -22.44 3.96 4.40
N PRO A 421 -23.20 4.36 3.38
CA PRO A 421 -24.05 3.45 2.64
C PRO A 421 -23.27 2.24 2.12
N LEU A 422 -23.81 1.04 2.31
CA LEU A 422 -23.26 -0.28 1.90
C LEU A 422 -22.59 -0.28 0.52
N GLN A 423 -23.20 0.43 -0.44
CA GLN A 423 -22.74 0.49 -1.82
C GLN A 423 -21.58 1.48 -2.01
N GLU A 424 -21.50 2.58 -1.25
CA GLU A 424 -20.42 3.57 -1.34
C GLU A 424 -19.09 3.05 -0.77
N LEU A 425 -19.14 2.19 0.25
CA LEU A 425 -17.98 1.43 0.75
C LEU A 425 -17.48 0.40 -0.25
N ALA A 426 -18.41 -0.26 -0.97
CA ALA A 426 -18.07 -1.23 -2.00
C ALA A 426 -17.36 -0.59 -3.21
N ARG A 427 -17.77 0.63 -3.57
CA ARG A 427 -17.29 1.46 -4.70
C ARG A 427 -15.92 2.12 -4.50
N ASN A 428 -15.40 2.18 -3.28
CA ASN A 428 -14.23 3.02 -2.98
C ASN A 428 -12.92 2.21 -3.03
N ASP A 429 -12.22 2.26 -4.15
CA ASP A 429 -10.88 1.66 -4.35
C ASP A 429 -9.87 2.12 -3.30
N GLU A 430 -10.01 3.32 -2.73
CA GLU A 430 -9.13 3.83 -1.67
C GLU A 430 -9.46 3.26 -0.29
N SER A 431 -10.70 2.80 -0.06
CA SER A 431 -11.10 2.27 1.26
C SER A 431 -10.38 0.98 1.63
N SER A 432 -9.91 0.24 0.63
CA SER A 432 -9.07 -0.95 0.75
C SER A 432 -7.58 -0.59 0.93
N MET A 433 -7.15 0.63 0.64
CA MET A 433 -5.74 1.07 0.72
C MET A 433 -5.43 1.94 1.95
N VAL A 434 -6.46 2.34 2.72
CA VAL A 434 -6.32 3.26 3.85
C VAL A 434 -6.51 2.51 5.17
N SER A 435 -5.55 2.61 6.07
CA SER A 435 -5.64 2.09 7.45
C SER A 435 -6.80 2.73 8.22
N LEU A 436 -7.38 2.00 9.19
CA LEU A 436 -8.34 2.57 10.15
C LEU A 436 -7.76 3.84 10.80
N SER A 437 -8.59 4.87 10.97
CA SER A 437 -8.27 6.03 11.79
C SER A 437 -8.11 5.63 13.28
N ALA A 438 -7.58 6.52 14.12
CA ALA A 438 -7.49 6.22 15.56
C ALA A 438 -8.85 5.98 16.21
N VAL A 439 -9.87 6.74 15.79
CA VAL A 439 -11.22 6.61 16.34
C VAL A 439 -11.78 5.24 15.97
N GLU A 440 -11.68 4.87 14.69
CA GLU A 440 -12.09 3.54 14.20
C GLU A 440 -11.30 2.40 14.85
N GLN A 441 -9.99 2.58 15.09
CA GLN A 441 -9.18 1.58 15.80
C GLN A 441 -9.59 1.46 17.27
N SER A 442 -9.89 2.58 17.95
CA SER A 442 -10.39 2.60 19.33
C SER A 442 -11.78 1.94 19.45
N MET A 443 -12.64 2.11 18.45
CA MET A 443 -13.91 1.38 18.34
C MET A 443 -13.67 -0.13 18.25
N VAL A 444 -12.79 -0.57 17.34
CA VAL A 444 -12.40 -1.98 17.21
C VAL A 444 -11.89 -2.53 18.54
N ASP A 445 -11.01 -1.80 19.22
CA ASP A 445 -10.42 -2.22 20.48
C ASP A 445 -11.49 -2.34 21.59
N SER A 446 -12.44 -1.39 21.64
CA SER A 446 -13.58 -1.41 22.58
C SER A 446 -14.50 -2.61 22.34
N ILE A 447 -14.78 -2.95 21.07
CA ILE A 447 -15.60 -4.12 20.71
C ILE A 447 -14.86 -5.40 21.10
N LEU A 448 -13.57 -5.50 20.80
CA LEU A 448 -12.77 -6.67 21.17
C LEU A 448 -12.70 -6.83 22.68
N GLU A 449 -12.53 -5.75 23.45
CA GLU A 449 -12.53 -5.80 24.91
C GLU A 449 -13.87 -6.31 25.46
N ARG A 450 -15.00 -5.79 24.93
CA ARG A 450 -16.34 -6.19 25.35
C ARG A 450 -16.63 -7.67 25.11
N TYR A 451 -16.31 -8.19 23.93
CA TYR A 451 -16.73 -9.54 23.53
C TYR A 451 -15.69 -10.63 23.77
N ARG A 452 -14.43 -10.29 24.05
CA ARG A 452 -13.38 -11.29 24.34
C ARG A 452 -13.72 -12.23 25.51
N PRO A 453 -14.33 -11.78 26.63
CA PRO A 453 -14.80 -12.68 27.69
C PRO A 453 -15.83 -13.70 27.19
N THR A 454 -16.83 -13.26 26.42
CA THR A 454 -17.86 -14.13 25.83
C THR A 454 -17.25 -15.14 24.86
N ILE A 455 -16.33 -14.70 24.00
CA ILE A 455 -15.60 -15.59 23.08
C ILE A 455 -14.85 -16.67 23.85
N LYS A 456 -14.19 -16.30 24.96
CA LYS A 456 -13.48 -17.27 25.81
C LYS A 456 -14.45 -18.25 26.48
N ALA A 457 -15.57 -17.76 27.01
CA ALA A 457 -16.60 -18.58 27.65
C ALA A 457 -17.25 -19.59 26.69
N TRP A 458 -17.37 -19.23 25.40
CA TRP A 458 -17.90 -20.10 24.35
C TRP A 458 -16.88 -21.10 23.77
N GLY A 459 -15.68 -21.23 24.36
CA GLY A 459 -14.66 -22.18 23.89
C GLY A 459 -13.65 -21.59 22.90
N GLY A 460 -13.62 -20.27 22.73
CA GLY A 460 -12.65 -19.55 21.91
C GLY A 460 -13.18 -19.10 20.55
N LYS A 461 -12.37 -18.32 19.84
CA LYS A 461 -12.76 -17.68 18.56
C LYS A 461 -13.15 -18.70 17.48
N GLU A 462 -12.49 -19.84 17.42
CA GLU A 462 -12.78 -20.86 16.39
C GLU A 462 -14.19 -21.44 16.57
N PHE A 463 -14.63 -21.67 17.82
CA PHE A 463 -15.97 -22.18 18.09
C PHE A 463 -17.06 -21.18 17.68
N VAL A 464 -16.89 -19.90 18.02
CA VAL A 464 -17.81 -18.84 17.61
C VAL A 464 -17.83 -18.68 16.08
N PHE A 465 -16.66 -18.81 15.45
CA PHE A 465 -16.53 -18.75 13.99
C PHE A 465 -17.28 -19.90 13.30
N ASP A 466 -17.19 -21.10 13.86
CA ASP A 466 -17.93 -22.27 13.37
C ASP A 466 -19.43 -22.15 13.57
N ALA A 467 -19.87 -21.57 14.69
CA ALA A 467 -21.27 -21.25 14.93
C ALA A 467 -21.80 -20.26 13.88
N LEU A 468 -21.04 -19.23 13.51
CA LEU A 468 -21.39 -18.32 12.41
C LEU A 468 -21.51 -19.08 11.08
N ARG A 469 -20.56 -19.95 10.73
CA ARG A 469 -20.64 -20.75 9.51
C ARG A 469 -21.88 -21.63 9.49
N LYS A 470 -22.19 -22.31 10.59
CA LYS A 470 -23.41 -23.13 10.73
C LYS A 470 -24.68 -22.29 10.56
N PHE A 471 -24.73 -21.11 11.17
CA PHE A 471 -25.85 -20.18 11.02
C PHE A 471 -26.08 -19.78 9.55
N LEU A 472 -25.00 -19.48 8.81
CA LEU A 472 -25.07 -19.15 7.38
C LEU A 472 -25.57 -20.35 6.54
N GLN A 473 -25.12 -21.56 6.86
CA GLN A 473 -25.59 -22.79 6.22
C GLN A 473 -27.08 -23.01 6.44
N GLU A 474 -27.56 -22.94 7.69
CA GLU A 474 -28.98 -23.08 8.03
C GLU A 474 -29.83 -22.01 7.33
N ARG A 475 -29.34 -20.77 7.25
CA ARG A 475 -30.03 -19.67 6.56
C ARG A 475 -30.11 -19.90 5.05
N TYR A 476 -29.04 -20.43 4.44
CA TYR A 476 -29.07 -20.82 3.03
C TYR A 476 -30.06 -21.96 2.77
N LEU A 477 -30.05 -23.02 3.59
CA LEU A 477 -30.95 -24.16 3.43
C LEU A 477 -32.43 -23.78 3.52
N LYS A 478 -32.77 -22.74 4.30
CA LYS A 478 -34.13 -22.18 4.35
C LYS A 478 -34.53 -21.40 3.09
N ASN A 479 -33.58 -20.76 2.41
CA ASN A 479 -33.82 -19.99 1.20
C ASN A 479 -32.67 -20.18 0.17
N PRO A 480 -32.59 -21.36 -0.45
CA PRO A 480 -31.48 -21.70 -1.33
C PRO A 480 -31.57 -20.91 -2.63
N ALA A 481 -30.40 -20.68 -3.25
CA ALA A 481 -30.34 -20.11 -4.59
C ALA A 481 -31.07 -21.04 -5.57
N LYS A 482 -31.73 -20.49 -6.59
CA LYS A 482 -32.53 -21.28 -7.52
C LYS A 482 -32.40 -20.78 -8.96
N ILE A 483 -32.56 -21.69 -9.91
CA ILE A 483 -32.67 -21.39 -11.34
C ILE A 483 -33.92 -22.05 -11.92
N VAL A 484 -34.38 -21.54 -13.06
CA VAL A 484 -35.52 -22.11 -13.80
C VAL A 484 -35.00 -22.72 -15.10
N ILE A 485 -35.27 -24.01 -15.31
CA ILE A 485 -34.93 -24.74 -16.54
C ILE A 485 -36.20 -25.38 -17.06
N ASN A 486 -36.64 -25.01 -18.27
CA ASN A 486 -37.86 -25.56 -18.89
C ASN A 486 -39.09 -25.49 -17.95
N ASN A 487 -39.30 -24.34 -17.30
CA ASN A 487 -40.34 -24.09 -16.27
C ASN A 487 -40.22 -24.93 -14.98
N HIS A 488 -39.18 -25.73 -14.80
CA HIS A 488 -38.89 -26.40 -13.54
C HIS A 488 -37.91 -25.58 -12.70
N VAL A 489 -38.26 -25.36 -11.43
CA VAL A 489 -37.39 -24.71 -10.45
C VAL A 489 -36.40 -25.75 -9.92
N ILE A 490 -35.11 -25.46 -10.04
CA ILE A 490 -34.05 -26.25 -9.43
C ILE A 490 -33.46 -25.45 -8.28
N PHE A 491 -33.56 -26.00 -7.07
CA PHE A 491 -32.85 -25.49 -5.91
C PHE A 491 -31.40 -25.93 -5.99
N LEU A 492 -30.50 -24.97 -5.86
CA LEU A 492 -29.07 -25.21 -5.94
C LEU A 492 -28.56 -25.74 -4.58
N PRO A 493 -27.66 -26.73 -4.59
CA PRO A 493 -27.12 -27.30 -3.36
C PRO A 493 -26.17 -26.35 -2.66
N LEU A 494 -25.86 -26.62 -1.40
CA LEU A 494 -24.88 -25.85 -0.64
C LEU A 494 -23.43 -26.18 -1.08
N ASP A 495 -23.14 -27.45 -1.30
CA ASP A 495 -21.78 -27.94 -1.51
C ASP A 495 -21.36 -27.96 -2.99
N TRP A 496 -20.06 -27.73 -3.22
CA TRP A 496 -19.51 -27.66 -4.57
C TRP A 496 -19.60 -29.00 -5.32
N GLU A 497 -19.43 -30.11 -4.61
CA GLU A 497 -19.48 -31.46 -5.18
C GLU A 497 -20.90 -31.79 -5.68
N GLU A 498 -21.91 -31.51 -4.85
CA GLU A 498 -23.32 -31.64 -5.23
C GLU A 498 -23.66 -30.72 -6.41
N PHE A 499 -23.11 -29.50 -6.44
CA PHE A 499 -23.28 -28.60 -7.58
C PHE A 499 -22.66 -29.17 -8.86
N GLN A 500 -21.50 -29.82 -8.80
CA GLN A 500 -20.93 -30.50 -9.97
C GLN A 500 -21.80 -31.68 -10.43
N ALA A 501 -22.45 -32.38 -9.50
CA ALA A 501 -23.31 -33.52 -9.79
C ALA A 501 -24.58 -33.17 -10.57
N LEU A 502 -25.00 -31.89 -10.59
CA LEU A 502 -26.17 -31.42 -11.34
C LEU A 502 -26.02 -31.52 -12.88
N LYS A 503 -24.81 -31.74 -13.40
CA LYS A 503 -24.52 -31.90 -14.85
C LYS A 503 -25.15 -30.82 -15.75
N LEU A 504 -25.19 -29.58 -15.26
CA LEU A 504 -25.74 -28.42 -15.98
C LEU A 504 -24.94 -28.11 -17.25
N ASN A 505 -25.62 -27.74 -18.33
CA ASN A 505 -24.94 -27.22 -19.52
C ASN A 505 -24.32 -25.84 -19.24
N LYS A 506 -23.51 -25.32 -20.18
CA LYS A 506 -22.76 -24.06 -19.98
C LYS A 506 -23.65 -22.87 -19.60
N VAL A 507 -24.80 -22.71 -20.26
CA VAL A 507 -25.72 -21.58 -20.02
C VAL A 507 -26.39 -21.71 -18.66
N GLN A 508 -26.89 -22.90 -18.34
CA GLN A 508 -27.52 -23.22 -17.05
C GLN A 508 -26.52 -23.05 -15.91
N ARG A 509 -25.28 -23.52 -16.08
CA ARG A 509 -24.20 -23.37 -15.10
C ARG A 509 -23.88 -21.91 -14.83
N MET A 510 -23.81 -21.07 -15.87
CA MET A 510 -23.62 -19.62 -15.69
C MET A 510 -24.78 -18.98 -14.93
N SER A 511 -26.03 -19.36 -15.24
CA SER A 511 -27.20 -18.89 -14.50
C SER A 511 -27.17 -19.34 -13.03
N ALA A 512 -26.76 -20.57 -12.76
CA ALA A 512 -26.62 -21.10 -11.40
C ALA A 512 -25.55 -20.33 -10.60
N LEU A 513 -24.38 -20.11 -11.20
CA LEU A 513 -23.31 -19.33 -10.58
C LEU A 513 -23.78 -17.91 -10.24
N LYS A 514 -24.48 -17.23 -11.16
CA LYS A 514 -25.08 -15.91 -10.88
C LYS A 514 -26.04 -15.95 -9.69
N ALA A 515 -26.91 -16.97 -9.63
CA ALA A 515 -27.82 -17.14 -8.50
C ALA A 515 -27.09 -17.36 -7.17
N TYR A 516 -25.99 -18.12 -7.16
CA TYR A 516 -25.12 -18.25 -5.99
C TYR A 516 -24.46 -16.93 -5.58
N TYR A 517 -24.00 -16.13 -6.54
CA TYR A 517 -23.35 -14.85 -6.27
C TYR A 517 -24.31 -13.82 -5.68
N GLN A 518 -25.58 -13.87 -6.09
CA GLN A 518 -26.64 -12.99 -5.60
C GLN A 518 -27.21 -13.42 -4.24
N ASN A 519 -26.92 -14.64 -3.76
CA ASN A 519 -27.39 -15.13 -2.47
C ASN A 519 -26.40 -14.77 -1.36
N SER A 520 -26.72 -13.75 -0.54
CA SER A 520 -25.80 -13.23 0.49
C SER A 520 -25.32 -14.28 1.51
N PRO A 521 -26.20 -15.13 2.11
CA PRO A 521 -25.74 -16.17 3.04
C PRO A 521 -24.72 -17.11 2.42
N HIS A 522 -24.96 -17.58 1.19
CA HIS A 522 -24.02 -18.46 0.50
C HIS A 522 -22.72 -17.73 0.16
N THR A 523 -22.79 -16.50 -0.34
CA THR A 523 -21.59 -15.69 -0.65
C THR A 523 -20.75 -15.43 0.60
N ALA A 524 -21.39 -15.09 1.72
CA ALA A 524 -20.71 -14.94 2.99
C ALA A 524 -20.05 -16.25 3.45
N LEU A 525 -20.75 -17.37 3.33
CA LEU A 525 -20.20 -18.69 3.67
C LEU A 525 -18.98 -19.04 2.81
N ARG A 526 -19.03 -18.79 1.49
CA ARG A 526 -17.90 -19.02 0.58
C ARG A 526 -16.69 -18.18 0.95
N PHE A 527 -16.87 -16.91 1.30
CA PHE A 527 -15.79 -16.05 1.79
C PHE A 527 -15.11 -16.66 3.04
N LEU A 528 -15.88 -17.27 3.93
CA LEU A 528 -15.41 -17.91 5.17
C LEU A 528 -14.99 -19.38 5.02
N SER A 529 -14.94 -19.92 3.80
CA SER A 529 -14.66 -21.34 3.52
C SER A 529 -13.22 -21.58 3.05
N ILE A 530 -12.71 -22.78 3.35
CA ILE A 530 -11.37 -23.24 2.95
C ILE A 530 -11.50 -24.69 2.45
N PRO A 531 -11.30 -24.97 1.15
CA PRO A 531 -11.11 -24.00 0.06
C PRO A 531 -12.39 -23.19 -0.26
N ASN A 532 -12.27 -22.12 -1.06
CA ASN A 532 -13.41 -21.51 -1.74
C ASN A 532 -13.39 -21.92 -3.23
N HIS A 533 -14.28 -22.83 -3.62
CA HIS A 533 -14.34 -23.34 -5.00
C HIS A 533 -14.93 -22.35 -6.03
N TRP A 534 -15.50 -21.23 -5.59
CA TRP A 534 -16.12 -20.22 -6.45
C TRP A 534 -15.25 -18.97 -6.62
N ILE A 535 -14.02 -19.00 -6.12
CA ILE A 535 -13.09 -17.88 -6.18
C ILE A 535 -12.49 -17.72 -7.58
N ASP A 536 -12.25 -16.48 -8.00
CA ASP A 536 -11.52 -16.23 -9.24
C ASP A 536 -10.07 -16.73 -9.11
N LEU A 537 -9.60 -17.46 -10.12
CA LEU A 537 -8.23 -17.98 -10.16
C LEU A 537 -7.20 -16.84 -10.25
N GLU A 538 -7.58 -15.68 -10.77
CA GLU A 538 -6.72 -14.51 -10.90
C GLU A 538 -6.97 -13.45 -9.82
N ALA A 539 -7.85 -13.72 -8.85
CA ALA A 539 -8.14 -12.75 -7.80
C ALA A 539 -6.87 -12.38 -6.99
N PRO A 540 -6.56 -11.07 -6.86
CA PRO A 540 -5.28 -10.60 -6.32
C PRO A 540 -5.10 -10.87 -4.82
N TYR A 541 -6.20 -11.01 -4.06
CA TYR A 541 -6.18 -11.11 -2.59
C TYR A 541 -6.60 -12.49 -2.07
N THR A 542 -5.97 -13.52 -2.63
CA THR A 542 -6.23 -14.92 -2.30
C THR A 542 -5.02 -15.61 -1.67
N VAL A 543 -5.26 -16.67 -0.91
CA VAL A 543 -4.24 -17.54 -0.34
C VAL A 543 -4.38 -18.92 -0.98
N GLU A 544 -3.27 -19.46 -1.46
CA GLU A 544 -3.21 -20.78 -2.08
C GLU A 544 -2.89 -21.88 -1.04
N ILE A 545 -3.62 -22.99 -1.11
CA ILE A 545 -3.38 -24.20 -0.31
C ILE A 545 -2.26 -24.99 -1.00
N GLN A 546 -1.07 -25.00 -0.39
CA GLN A 546 0.16 -25.54 -0.99
C GLN A 546 0.04 -26.98 -1.54
N LEU A 547 -0.82 -27.81 -0.96
CA LEU A 547 -0.98 -29.21 -1.37
C LEU A 547 -1.94 -29.42 -2.55
N THR A 548 -2.95 -28.56 -2.71
CA THR A 548 -4.04 -28.77 -3.68
C THR A 548 -4.11 -27.70 -4.78
N GLY A 549 -3.37 -26.59 -4.64
CA GLY A 549 -3.46 -25.43 -5.52
C GLY A 549 -4.79 -24.67 -5.42
N GLN A 550 -5.69 -25.10 -4.53
CA GLN A 550 -6.98 -24.44 -4.31
C GLN A 550 -6.78 -23.14 -3.56
N LYS A 551 -7.68 -22.18 -3.78
CA LYS A 551 -7.57 -20.83 -3.21
C LYS A 551 -8.69 -20.54 -2.22
N TYR A 552 -8.43 -19.61 -1.31
CA TYR A 552 -9.42 -19.04 -0.40
C TYR A 552 -9.11 -17.58 -0.09
N ALA A 553 -10.07 -16.84 0.47
CA ALA A 553 -9.87 -15.42 0.81
C ALA A 553 -8.94 -15.23 2.02
N CYS A 554 -8.23 -14.10 2.11
CA CYS A 554 -7.26 -13.83 3.19
C CYS A 554 -7.89 -13.48 4.57
N PHE A 555 -8.92 -14.20 5.01
CA PHE A 555 -9.70 -13.88 6.23
C PHE A 555 -9.14 -14.45 7.54
N LYS A 556 -8.23 -15.45 7.51
CA LYS A 556 -7.79 -16.17 8.73
C LYS A 556 -7.24 -15.27 9.84
N SER A 557 -6.48 -14.24 9.49
CA SER A 557 -5.94 -13.27 10.46
C SER A 557 -7.03 -12.40 11.12
N PHE A 558 -8.26 -12.42 10.59
CA PHE A 558 -9.40 -11.65 11.05
C PHE A 558 -10.45 -12.46 11.79
N ILE A 559 -10.25 -13.77 12.01
CA ILE A 559 -11.25 -14.63 12.69
C ILE A 559 -11.70 -14.02 14.01
N LEU A 560 -10.76 -13.55 14.85
CA LEU A 560 -11.10 -12.92 16.12
C LEU A 560 -12.01 -11.68 15.93
N LEU A 561 -11.72 -10.85 14.94
CA LEU A 561 -12.49 -9.64 14.66
C LEU A 561 -13.89 -10.00 14.11
N ILE A 562 -13.96 -10.93 13.15
CA ILE A 562 -15.22 -11.43 12.59
C ILE A 562 -16.11 -12.00 13.70
N THR A 563 -15.53 -12.78 14.62
CA THR A 563 -16.29 -13.39 15.73
C THR A 563 -16.81 -12.36 16.73
N ALA A 564 -16.01 -11.35 17.08
CA ALA A 564 -16.46 -10.28 17.96
C ALA A 564 -17.59 -9.46 17.32
N PHE A 565 -17.49 -9.20 16.01
CA PHE A 565 -18.50 -8.43 15.29
C PHE A 565 -19.77 -9.23 15.05
N TRP A 566 -19.64 -10.55 14.86
CA TRP A 566 -20.79 -11.45 14.84
C TRP A 566 -21.54 -11.43 16.17
N LEU A 567 -20.82 -11.56 17.29
CA LEU A 567 -21.43 -11.45 18.62
C LEU A 567 -22.12 -10.09 18.82
N ALA A 568 -21.51 -9.00 18.35
CA ALA A 568 -22.15 -7.68 18.38
C ALA A 568 -23.40 -7.60 17.48
N ALA A 569 -23.39 -8.26 16.32
CA ALA A 569 -24.53 -8.30 15.42
C ALA A 569 -25.73 -9.03 16.03
N MET A 570 -25.49 -10.07 16.83
CA MET A 570 -26.54 -10.84 17.52
C MET A 570 -26.79 -10.42 18.97
N ASP A 571 -26.11 -9.39 19.49
CA ASP A 571 -26.25 -8.95 20.88
C ASP A 571 -27.63 -8.32 21.13
N SER A 572 -28.54 -9.11 21.72
CA SER A 572 -29.86 -8.68 22.15
C SER A 572 -29.85 -7.91 23.47
N GLU A 573 -28.79 -8.01 24.27
CA GLU A 573 -28.64 -7.24 25.52
C GLU A 573 -28.26 -5.78 25.24
N THR A 574 -27.78 -5.48 24.02
CA THR A 574 -27.57 -4.12 23.52
C THR A 574 -28.61 -3.77 22.45
N PRO A 575 -29.72 -3.12 22.84
CA PRO A 575 -30.78 -2.75 21.92
C PRO A 575 -30.25 -1.95 20.73
N PRO A 576 -30.78 -2.18 19.52
CA PRO A 576 -30.50 -1.34 18.37
C PRO A 576 -30.82 0.14 18.59
N THR A 577 -29.94 1.01 18.09
CA THR A 577 -30.15 2.46 18.00
C THR A 577 -30.65 2.87 16.62
N ASP A 578 -31.04 4.13 16.46
CA ASP A 578 -31.38 4.77 15.17
C ASP A 578 -32.56 4.13 14.42
N GLY A 579 -33.46 3.46 15.15
CA GLY A 579 -34.67 2.84 14.59
C GLY A 579 -34.43 1.48 13.92
N HIS A 580 -33.24 0.90 14.06
CA HIS A 580 -32.93 -0.42 13.53
C HIS A 580 -33.50 -1.56 14.38
N THR A 581 -33.56 -2.76 13.81
CA THR A 581 -33.90 -4.01 14.51
C THR A 581 -32.69 -4.94 14.64
N ILE A 582 -32.79 -5.97 15.49
CA ILE A 582 -31.73 -6.98 15.64
C ILE A 582 -31.61 -7.78 14.34
N GLU A 583 -32.74 -8.11 13.72
CA GLU A 583 -32.80 -8.82 12.45
C GLU A 583 -32.11 -8.04 11.34
N GLU A 584 -32.37 -6.74 11.21
CA GLU A 584 -31.68 -5.88 10.23
C GLU A 584 -30.18 -5.79 10.51
N ARG A 585 -29.77 -5.74 11.78
CA ARG A 585 -28.35 -5.75 12.18
C ARG A 585 -27.66 -7.03 11.72
N ILE A 586 -28.29 -8.19 11.95
CA ILE A 586 -27.80 -9.50 11.50
C ILE A 586 -27.73 -9.56 9.95
N GLU A 587 -28.79 -9.12 9.26
CA GLU A 587 -28.80 -9.13 7.79
C GLU A 587 -27.72 -8.23 7.20
N THR A 588 -27.53 -7.07 7.80
CA THR A 588 -26.50 -6.11 7.38
C THR A 588 -25.11 -6.69 7.58
N PHE A 589 -24.88 -7.42 8.67
CA PHE A 589 -23.64 -8.13 8.91
C PHE A 589 -23.36 -9.16 7.81
N ILE A 590 -24.32 -10.03 7.50
CA ILE A 590 -24.18 -11.07 6.46
C ILE A 590 -23.93 -10.44 5.09
N ASN A 591 -24.67 -9.39 4.76
CA ASN A 591 -24.49 -8.66 3.50
C ASN A 591 -23.09 -8.05 3.38
N HIS A 592 -22.55 -7.48 4.46
CA HIS A 592 -21.18 -6.96 4.45
C HIS A 592 -20.13 -8.06 4.27
N ILE A 593 -20.27 -9.21 4.94
CA ILE A 593 -19.37 -10.35 4.72
C ILE A 593 -19.41 -10.81 3.26
N ALA A 594 -20.61 -10.89 2.67
CA ALA A 594 -20.77 -11.22 1.26
C ALA A 594 -20.08 -10.19 0.34
N LEU A 595 -20.25 -8.89 0.62
CA LEU A 595 -19.59 -7.80 -0.12
C LEU A 595 -18.07 -7.81 0.01
N ILE A 596 -17.53 -8.22 1.17
CA ILE A 596 -16.08 -8.40 1.35
C ILE A 596 -15.57 -9.50 0.41
N GLY A 597 -16.31 -10.60 0.28
CA GLY A 597 -15.98 -11.70 -0.64
C GLY A 597 -16.02 -11.33 -2.12
N ARG A 598 -16.75 -10.27 -2.48
CA ARG A 598 -17.00 -9.83 -3.85
C ARG A 598 -16.49 -8.42 -4.17
N ALA A 599 -15.55 -7.90 -3.37
CA ALA A 599 -15.18 -6.48 -3.43
C ALA A 599 -14.69 -6.02 -4.81
N HIS A 600 -13.87 -6.83 -5.50
CA HIS A 600 -13.34 -6.49 -6.84
C HIS A 600 -14.25 -6.94 -7.98
N ASN A 601 -15.45 -7.44 -7.69
CA ASN A 601 -16.46 -7.73 -8.72
C ASN A 601 -17.22 -6.47 -9.17
N TRP A 602 -16.98 -5.32 -8.54
CA TRP A 602 -17.65 -4.06 -8.83
C TRP A 602 -16.84 -3.16 -9.79
N GLU A 603 -15.66 -3.60 -10.22
CA GLU A 603 -14.80 -2.87 -11.16
C GLU A 603 -15.22 -3.14 -12.63
N SER A 604 -15.57 -2.08 -13.38
CA SER A 604 -15.73 -2.14 -14.83
C SER A 604 -14.43 -1.69 -15.53
N PRO A 605 -13.88 -2.45 -16.49
CA PRO A 605 -12.63 -2.09 -17.17
C PRO A 605 -12.72 -0.90 -18.15
N PHE A 606 -13.86 -0.22 -18.27
CA PHE A 606 -14.03 0.87 -19.24
C PHE A 606 -14.79 2.09 -18.68
N SER A 607 -14.09 2.96 -17.96
CA SER A 607 -14.58 4.29 -17.54
C SER A 607 -14.23 5.39 -18.55
N LEU A 608 -14.44 5.15 -19.86
CA LEU A 608 -14.07 6.13 -20.90
C LEU A 608 -15.09 7.25 -21.15
N ARG A 609 -16.33 7.19 -20.66
CA ARG A 609 -17.35 8.25 -20.88
C ARG A 609 -18.35 8.29 -19.73
N GLY A 610 -18.10 9.14 -18.74
CA GLY A 610 -18.83 9.24 -17.48
C GLY A 610 -20.33 8.92 -17.54
N LYS A 611 -20.75 8.06 -16.60
CA LYS A 611 -22.12 7.56 -16.30
C LYS A 611 -22.56 6.29 -17.04
N GLN A 612 -22.20 5.14 -16.46
CA GLN A 612 -22.98 3.90 -16.50
C GLN A 612 -23.17 3.41 -15.05
N PRO A 613 -24.27 2.69 -14.73
CA PRO A 613 -24.51 2.18 -13.39
C PRO A 613 -23.49 1.10 -13.01
N GLU A 614 -22.80 1.32 -11.91
CA GLU A 614 -21.82 0.45 -11.28
C GLU A 614 -22.53 -0.74 -10.61
N CYS A 615 -22.59 -1.89 -11.29
CA CYS A 615 -23.19 -3.12 -10.78
C CYS A 615 -22.16 -4.24 -10.62
N ASP A 616 -22.32 -5.10 -9.61
CA ASP A 616 -21.57 -6.36 -9.48
C ASP A 616 -21.57 -7.10 -10.83
N ASN A 617 -20.38 -7.41 -11.35
CA ASN A 617 -20.21 -8.07 -12.64
C ASN A 617 -20.66 -9.55 -12.64
N LEU A 618 -21.07 -10.07 -11.46
CA LEU A 618 -21.52 -11.44 -11.22
C LEU A 618 -20.52 -12.49 -11.74
N LYS A 619 -19.23 -12.18 -11.65
CA LYS A 619 -18.11 -13.10 -11.92
C LYS A 619 -17.73 -13.89 -10.64
N PRO A 620 -16.82 -14.90 -10.74
CA PRO A 620 -16.23 -15.58 -9.59
C PRO A 620 -15.77 -14.61 -8.50
N ASP A 621 -15.80 -15.08 -7.25
CA ASP A 621 -15.56 -14.23 -6.08
C ASP A 621 -14.15 -13.63 -6.13
N ALA A 622 -14.07 -12.30 -6.03
CA ALA A 622 -12.82 -11.55 -5.99
C ALA A 622 -12.74 -10.74 -4.68
N PRO A 623 -12.19 -11.33 -3.60
CA PRO A 623 -12.29 -10.78 -2.25
C PRO A 623 -11.41 -9.54 -2.05
N SER A 624 -11.77 -8.73 -1.06
CA SER A 624 -11.01 -7.55 -0.62
C SER A 624 -9.63 -7.90 -0.06
N CYS A 625 -8.69 -6.95 -0.15
CA CYS A 625 -7.42 -7.00 0.58
C CYS A 625 -7.59 -6.90 2.11
N SER A 626 -6.50 -7.12 2.85
CA SER A 626 -6.45 -7.14 4.32
C SER A 626 -6.96 -5.86 5.00
N SER A 627 -6.60 -4.68 4.48
CA SER A 627 -7.07 -3.38 4.99
C SER A 627 -8.55 -3.16 4.69
N GLY A 628 -9.01 -3.53 3.50
CA GLY A 628 -10.43 -3.43 3.14
C GLY A 628 -11.33 -4.36 3.95
N ILE A 629 -10.84 -5.55 4.35
CA ILE A 629 -11.58 -6.45 5.26
C ILE A 629 -11.88 -5.74 6.59
N LYS A 630 -10.87 -5.15 7.26
CA LYS A 630 -11.07 -4.47 8.55
C LYS A 630 -12.10 -3.36 8.47
N ARG A 631 -12.01 -2.53 7.43
CA ARG A 631 -12.89 -1.37 7.27
C ARG A 631 -14.33 -1.78 6.94
N ARG A 632 -14.52 -2.75 6.05
CA ARG A 632 -15.86 -3.26 5.72
C ARG A 632 -16.49 -3.99 6.90
N LEU A 633 -15.70 -4.71 7.69
CA LEU A 633 -16.15 -5.26 8.97
C LEU A 633 -16.61 -4.14 9.91
N LEU A 634 -15.88 -3.02 10.02
CA LEU A 634 -16.30 -1.94 10.94
C LEU A 634 -17.67 -1.34 10.58
N ASN A 635 -18.09 -1.46 9.32
CA ASN A 635 -19.41 -1.00 8.90
C ASN A 635 -20.47 -2.11 8.92
N SER A 636 -20.11 -3.34 9.32
CA SER A 636 -20.99 -4.50 9.21
C SER A 636 -22.04 -4.60 10.32
N VAL A 637 -21.96 -3.79 11.37
CA VAL A 637 -22.86 -3.86 12.52
C VAL A 637 -23.56 -2.51 12.71
N ILE A 638 -24.80 -2.41 12.23
CA ILE A 638 -25.61 -1.19 12.35
C ILE A 638 -26.35 -1.12 13.68
N GLY A 639 -26.67 0.10 14.12
CA GLY A 639 -27.46 0.35 15.33
C GLY A 639 -26.82 -0.21 16.61
N HIS A 640 -25.52 -0.53 16.62
CA HIS A 640 -24.83 -0.93 17.85
C HIS A 640 -24.00 0.26 18.36
N PRO A 641 -24.19 0.73 19.61
CA PRO A 641 -23.57 1.96 20.12
C PRO A 641 -22.03 2.00 20.01
N LEU A 642 -21.34 0.86 20.18
CA LEU A 642 -19.88 0.78 19.99
C LEU A 642 -19.39 1.02 18.54
N PHE A 643 -20.29 0.91 17.56
CA PHE A 643 -20.00 1.17 16.14
C PHE A 643 -20.43 2.60 15.73
N GLN A 644 -21.06 3.35 16.62
CA GLN A 644 -21.41 4.75 16.44
C GLN A 644 -20.34 5.63 17.10
N GLY A 645 -19.90 6.66 16.40
CA GLY A 645 -19.05 7.70 16.99
C GLY A 645 -19.82 8.46 18.05
N LEU A 646 -19.35 8.49 19.29
CA LEU A 646 -19.90 9.37 20.32
C LEU A 646 -19.58 10.82 19.94
N THR A 647 -20.57 11.55 19.47
CA THR A 647 -20.45 12.98 19.16
C THR A 647 -20.87 13.83 20.36
N THR A 648 -20.50 15.11 20.31
CA THR A 648 -20.98 16.12 21.26
C THR A 648 -22.50 16.13 21.32
N ASP A 649 -23.18 16.13 20.18
CA ASP A 649 -24.64 16.24 20.13
C ASP A 649 -25.33 15.00 20.71
N LEU A 650 -24.80 13.81 20.38
CA LEU A 650 -25.31 12.55 20.94
C LEU A 650 -25.10 12.50 22.46
N LEU A 651 -23.93 12.93 22.94
CA LEU A 651 -23.67 13.04 24.37
C LEU A 651 -24.62 14.04 25.05
N GLU A 652 -24.86 15.20 24.45
CA GLU A 652 -25.80 16.19 24.99
C GLU A 652 -27.23 15.65 25.05
N GLN A 653 -27.65 14.88 24.04
CA GLN A 653 -28.94 14.21 24.06
C GLN A 653 -29.03 13.18 25.19
N GLU A 654 -27.99 12.36 25.39
CA GLU A 654 -27.91 11.39 26.50
C GLU A 654 -27.99 12.10 27.86
N LEU A 655 -27.23 13.19 28.04
CA LEU A 655 -27.21 13.98 29.26
C LEU A 655 -28.58 14.61 29.56
N LYS A 656 -29.20 15.26 28.57
CA LYS A 656 -30.53 15.87 28.72
C LYS A 656 -31.60 14.82 29.00
N SER A 657 -31.55 13.68 28.30
CA SER A 657 -32.50 12.58 28.51
C SER A 657 -32.38 11.99 29.91
N PHE A 658 -31.16 11.87 30.43
CA PHE A 658 -30.93 11.45 31.82
C PHE A 658 -31.54 12.45 32.81
N VAL A 659 -31.23 13.74 32.68
CA VAL A 659 -31.75 14.79 33.56
C VAL A 659 -33.29 14.81 33.56
N TYR A 660 -33.91 14.77 32.37
CA TYR A 660 -35.36 14.74 32.24
C TYR A 660 -35.99 13.54 32.95
N ASN A 661 -35.44 12.34 32.71
CA ASN A 661 -35.96 11.11 33.32
C ASN A 661 -35.74 11.05 34.83
N TYR A 662 -34.60 11.58 35.32
CA TYR A 662 -34.33 11.71 36.74
C TYR A 662 -35.42 12.55 37.42
N TYR A 663 -35.68 13.76 36.91
CA TYR A 663 -36.67 14.65 37.52
C TYR A 663 -38.11 14.16 37.34
N LYS A 664 -38.43 13.47 36.23
CA LYS A 664 -39.72 12.81 36.06
C LYS A 664 -40.02 11.76 37.14
N GLN A 665 -39.00 11.12 37.69
CA GLN A 665 -39.13 10.13 38.75
C GLN A 665 -39.06 10.73 40.16
N HIS A 666 -38.33 11.83 40.34
CA HIS A 666 -37.98 12.37 41.65
C HIS A 666 -38.76 13.63 42.06
N ILE A 667 -39.50 14.27 41.15
CA ILE A 667 -40.38 15.40 41.49
C ILE A 667 -41.81 14.87 41.66
N PRO A 668 -42.39 14.93 42.87
CA PRO A 668 -43.80 14.65 43.08
C PRO A 668 -44.68 15.65 42.32
N ASP A 669 -45.76 15.18 41.68
CA ASP A 669 -46.72 16.03 40.97
C ASP A 669 -47.29 17.16 41.85
N GLU A 670 -47.33 16.94 43.18
CA GLU A 670 -47.80 17.91 44.16
C GLU A 670 -46.86 19.09 44.36
N HIS A 671 -45.54 18.89 44.22
CA HIS A 671 -44.52 19.92 44.37
C HIS A 671 -44.27 20.71 43.09
N ALA A 672 -44.78 20.25 41.94
CA ALA A 672 -44.54 20.86 40.64
C ALA A 672 -44.91 22.36 40.59
N SER A 673 -46.03 22.75 41.22
CA SER A 673 -46.46 24.16 41.26
C SER A 673 -45.54 25.04 42.09
N GLU A 674 -45.00 24.50 43.18
CA GLU A 674 -44.17 25.24 44.13
C GLU A 674 -42.75 25.40 43.58
N ILE A 675 -42.23 24.34 42.93
CA ILE A 675 -40.98 24.36 42.19
C ILE A 675 -41.02 25.40 41.06
N MET A 676 -42.08 25.42 40.24
CA MET A 676 -42.21 26.43 39.17
C MET A 676 -42.22 27.85 39.73
N LYS A 677 -42.92 28.09 40.84
CA LYS A 677 -42.94 29.40 41.51
C LYS A 677 -41.57 29.80 42.05
N ALA A 678 -40.85 28.85 42.68
CA ALA A 678 -39.50 29.09 43.21
C ALA A 678 -38.51 29.46 42.10
N ILE A 679 -38.56 28.76 40.96
CA ILE A 679 -37.73 29.05 39.78
C ILE A 679 -38.09 30.41 39.19
N GLN A 680 -39.38 30.70 39.00
CA GLN A 680 -39.84 31.97 38.44
C GLN A 680 -39.48 33.17 39.32
N ALA A 681 -39.62 33.05 40.65
CA ALA A 681 -39.24 34.11 41.59
C ALA A 681 -37.75 34.46 41.51
N LYS A 682 -36.87 33.47 41.28
CA LYS A 682 -35.44 33.71 41.05
C LYS A 682 -35.15 34.33 39.68
N ILE A 683 -35.88 33.96 38.63
CA ILE A 683 -35.74 34.55 37.28
C ILE A 683 -36.18 36.02 37.29
N ASP A 684 -37.29 36.35 37.96
CA ASP A 684 -37.87 37.69 37.99
C ASP A 684 -37.10 38.68 38.88
N LEU A 685 -35.99 38.23 39.51
CA LEU A 685 -35.14 39.00 40.43
C LEU A 685 -35.91 39.72 41.57
N ASN A 686 -37.14 39.29 41.84
CA ASN A 686 -38.06 39.96 42.76
C ASN A 686 -38.42 39.04 43.93
N SER A 687 -38.00 39.49 45.11
CA SER A 687 -38.42 39.08 46.46
C SER A 687 -38.04 37.70 46.98
N SER A 688 -37.80 37.67 48.29
CA SER A 688 -37.56 36.52 49.15
C SER A 688 -38.73 35.52 49.06
N PHE A 689 -38.65 34.58 48.13
CA PHE A 689 -39.55 33.43 48.11
C PHE A 689 -39.16 32.48 49.26
N GLU A 690 -39.89 32.54 50.37
CA GLU A 690 -39.83 31.55 51.46
C GLU A 690 -40.59 30.27 51.04
N GLY A 691 -40.05 29.54 50.06
CA GLY A 691 -40.64 28.26 49.64
C GLY A 691 -39.61 27.15 49.53
N ILE A 692 -39.89 26.16 48.69
CA ILE A 692 -39.07 24.94 48.54
C ILE A 692 -37.61 25.30 48.22
N ASP A 693 -36.67 24.68 48.95
CA ASP A 693 -35.25 24.74 48.64
C ASP A 693 -34.95 23.87 47.41
N LEU A 694 -34.65 24.52 46.28
CA LEU A 694 -34.32 23.85 45.02
C LEU A 694 -33.03 23.02 45.12
N ALA A 695 -32.18 23.27 46.11
CA ALA A 695 -30.97 22.48 46.35
C ALA A 695 -31.30 21.04 46.82
N GLU A 696 -32.46 20.80 47.43
CA GLU A 696 -32.92 19.45 47.80
C GLU A 696 -33.15 18.55 46.57
N TYR A 697 -33.37 19.17 45.40
CA TYR A 697 -33.58 18.49 44.12
C TYR A 697 -32.29 18.42 43.30
N ASN A 698 -31.12 18.65 43.89
CA ASN A 698 -29.86 18.36 43.19
C ASN A 698 -29.76 16.87 42.87
N ILE A 699 -29.35 16.57 41.64
CA ILE A 699 -29.04 15.19 41.23
C ILE A 699 -27.98 14.61 42.15
N ASN A 700 -28.30 13.48 42.79
CA ASN A 700 -27.39 12.79 43.71
C ASN A 700 -26.10 12.35 42.98
N PRO A 701 -24.90 12.58 43.54
CA PRO A 701 -23.64 12.07 42.98
C PRO A 701 -23.66 10.58 42.60
N ALA A 702 -24.32 9.73 43.41
CA ALA A 702 -24.43 8.30 43.12
C ALA A 702 -25.18 8.00 41.81
N GLU A 703 -26.19 8.81 41.47
CA GLU A 703 -26.95 8.69 40.22
C GLU A 703 -26.13 9.16 39.01
N ILE A 704 -25.32 10.19 39.19
CA ILE A 704 -24.36 10.67 38.17
C ILE A 704 -23.30 9.60 37.89
N GLU A 705 -22.75 8.97 38.94
CA GLU A 705 -21.80 7.87 38.81
C GLU A 705 -22.42 6.66 38.12
N ALA A 706 -23.64 6.26 38.50
CA ALA A 706 -24.35 5.16 37.87
C ALA A 706 -24.65 5.44 36.38
N PHE A 707 -25.06 6.66 36.04
CA PHE A 707 -25.24 7.10 34.66
C PHE A 707 -23.94 7.09 33.86
N THR A 708 -22.85 7.60 34.43
CA THR A 708 -21.53 7.62 33.79
C THR A 708 -21.01 6.20 33.55
N ALA A 709 -21.21 5.30 34.52
CA ALA A 709 -20.88 3.88 34.37
C ALA A 709 -21.69 3.22 33.24
N ARG A 710 -22.99 3.52 33.14
CA ARG A 710 -23.83 3.07 32.02
C ARG A 710 -23.34 3.58 30.67
N LEU A 711 -23.00 4.87 30.56
CA LEU A 711 -22.43 5.43 29.34
C LEU A 711 -21.09 4.77 28.98
N LYS A 712 -20.26 4.46 29.97
CA LYS A 712 -18.97 3.79 29.75
C LYS A 712 -19.18 2.38 29.21
N THR A 713 -20.16 1.65 29.75
CA THR A 713 -20.56 0.34 29.24
C THR A 713 -21.13 0.43 27.80
N LYS A 714 -21.89 1.48 27.50
CA LYS A 714 -22.53 1.69 26.19
C LYS A 714 -21.53 2.10 25.10
N TYR A 715 -20.67 3.08 25.37
CA TYR A 715 -19.79 3.71 24.37
C TYR A 715 -18.31 3.31 24.50
N GLY A 716 -17.93 2.55 25.53
CA GLY A 716 -16.57 2.07 25.73
C GLY A 716 -15.56 3.20 25.96
N HIS A 717 -14.38 3.07 25.35
CA HIS A 717 -13.28 4.05 25.50
C HIS A 717 -13.61 5.42 24.92
N GLN A 718 -14.59 5.52 24.02
CA GLN A 718 -15.00 6.78 23.41
C GLN A 718 -15.44 7.81 24.47
N LEU A 719 -16.01 7.35 25.59
CA LEU A 719 -16.45 8.23 26.67
C LEU A 719 -15.28 8.99 27.33
N SER A 720 -14.08 8.42 27.31
CA SER A 720 -12.91 9.03 27.97
C SER A 720 -12.61 10.43 27.42
N TYR A 721 -12.83 10.65 26.12
CA TYR A 721 -12.66 11.94 25.46
C TYR A 721 -13.65 13.02 25.94
N PHE A 722 -14.75 12.61 26.57
CA PHE A 722 -15.83 13.49 27.01
C PHE A 722 -15.94 13.60 28.53
N THR A 723 -15.06 12.96 29.29
CA THR A 723 -15.10 12.96 30.77
C THR A 723 -15.17 14.38 31.35
N SER A 724 -14.35 15.31 30.84
CA SER A 724 -14.41 16.72 31.27
C SER A 724 -15.78 17.32 31.00
N LYS A 725 -16.33 17.12 29.80
CA LYS A 725 -17.63 17.67 29.41
C LYS A 725 -18.77 17.11 30.26
N ILE A 726 -18.72 15.83 30.63
CA ILE A 726 -19.72 15.21 31.54
C ILE A 726 -19.60 15.82 32.94
N ASN A 727 -18.37 15.95 33.46
CA ASN A 727 -18.14 16.55 34.77
C ASN A 727 -18.57 18.02 34.80
N ASP A 728 -18.23 18.80 33.77
CA ASP A 728 -18.62 20.20 33.61
C ASP A 728 -20.13 20.35 33.45
N PHE A 729 -20.76 19.41 32.74
CA PHE A 729 -22.21 19.37 32.60
C PHE A 729 -22.85 19.28 33.98
N PHE A 730 -22.48 18.33 34.84
CA PHE A 730 -23.06 18.15 36.19
C PHE A 730 -22.44 19.04 37.29
N LYS A 731 -21.46 19.88 36.98
CA LYS A 731 -20.90 20.80 37.98
C LYS A 731 -21.96 21.85 38.38
N PRO A 732 -22.24 22.07 39.67
CA PRO A 732 -23.12 23.15 40.11
C PRO A 732 -22.60 24.48 39.57
N SER A 733 -23.47 25.27 38.95
CA SER A 733 -23.14 26.65 38.58
C SER A 733 -23.17 27.51 39.83
N TYR A 734 -22.34 28.57 39.92
CA TYR A 734 -22.24 29.43 41.11
C TYR A 734 -23.63 29.89 41.59
N GLY A 735 -24.13 29.29 42.68
CA GLY A 735 -25.43 29.60 43.30
C GLY A 735 -26.68 28.97 42.66
N LEU A 736 -26.55 28.09 41.67
CA LEU A 736 -27.68 27.41 41.02
C LEU A 736 -27.68 25.90 41.29
N SER A 737 -28.84 25.36 41.67
CA SER A 737 -29.11 23.92 41.68
C SER A 737 -29.10 23.34 40.27
N HIS A 738 -28.99 22.02 40.15
CA HIS A 738 -29.11 21.29 38.88
C HIS A 738 -30.49 21.53 38.24
N LEU A 739 -31.55 21.57 39.05
CA LEU A 739 -32.90 21.79 38.59
C LEU A 739 -33.04 23.15 37.89
N GLU A 740 -32.43 24.19 38.48
CA GLU A 740 -32.38 25.54 37.90
C GLU A 740 -31.54 25.56 36.62
N LYS A 741 -30.36 24.93 36.64
CA LYS A 741 -29.44 24.87 35.50
C LYS A 741 -30.10 24.26 34.26
N TYR A 742 -30.98 23.27 34.43
CA TYR A 742 -31.55 22.50 33.32
C TYR A 742 -33.02 22.79 33.03
N TYR A 743 -33.64 23.74 33.73
CA TYR A 743 -35.07 24.01 33.67
C TYR A 743 -35.62 24.03 32.23
N THR A 744 -35.05 24.86 31.37
CA THR A 744 -35.45 24.96 29.95
C THR A 744 -34.64 24.01 29.06
N SER A 745 -33.35 23.82 29.33
CA SER A 745 -32.45 23.13 28.41
C SER A 745 -32.65 21.61 28.34
N ALA A 746 -33.26 21.01 29.36
CA ALA A 746 -33.64 19.59 29.40
C ALA A 746 -35.17 19.37 29.35
N GLY A 747 -35.98 20.42 29.12
CA GLY A 747 -37.44 20.31 29.01
C GLY A 747 -38.16 20.03 30.34
N ILE A 748 -37.60 20.50 31.46
CA ILE A 748 -38.20 20.30 32.79
C ILE A 748 -39.40 21.22 33.00
N ASP A 749 -39.39 22.42 32.40
CA ASP A 749 -40.54 23.30 32.29
C ASP A 749 -41.79 22.57 31.77
N VAL A 750 -41.66 21.84 30.66
CA VAL A 750 -42.74 21.04 30.08
C VAL A 750 -43.19 19.90 31.00
N LEU A 751 -42.24 19.26 31.69
CA LEU A 751 -42.53 18.20 32.67
C LEU A 751 -43.42 18.75 33.81
N LEU A 752 -43.05 19.90 34.38
CA LEU A 752 -43.77 20.52 35.49
C LEU A 752 -45.15 21.04 35.07
N GLU A 753 -45.26 21.66 33.89
CA GLU A 753 -46.55 22.09 33.33
C GLU A 753 -47.52 20.92 33.14
N ASN A 754 -47.04 19.75 32.72
CA ASN A 754 -47.86 18.58 32.54
C ASN A 754 -48.38 18.02 33.88
N GLY A 755 -47.56 18.01 34.93
CA GLY A 755 -48.00 17.65 36.29
C GLY A 755 -49.15 18.54 36.79
N LEU A 756 -49.10 19.85 36.48
CA LEU A 756 -50.17 20.79 36.82
C LEU A 756 -51.48 20.53 36.06
N LYS A 757 -51.41 20.13 34.78
CA LYS A 757 -52.59 19.80 33.96
C LYS A 757 -53.29 18.54 34.50
N ILE A 758 -52.53 17.52 34.90
CA ILE A 758 -53.07 16.29 35.49
C ILE A 758 -53.82 16.62 36.80
N LYS A 759 -53.26 17.51 37.64
CA LYS A 759 -53.90 17.95 38.90
C LYS A 759 -55.18 18.76 38.71
N LYS A 760 -55.26 19.60 37.67
CA LYS A 760 -56.49 20.33 37.33
C LYS A 760 -57.60 19.39 36.87
N ASN A 761 -57.25 18.34 36.13
CA ASN A 761 -58.22 17.33 35.69
C ASN A 761 -58.70 16.43 36.84
N THR A 762 -57.82 16.06 37.79
CA THR A 762 -58.23 15.27 38.98
C THR A 762 -59.04 16.09 39.98
N LYS A 763 -58.79 17.40 40.15
CA LYS A 763 -59.65 18.30 40.95
C LYS A 763 -61.01 18.59 40.31
N ASN A 764 -61.10 18.58 38.97
CA ASN A 764 -62.39 18.68 38.28
C ASN A 764 -63.17 17.36 38.27
N ALA A 765 -62.48 16.20 38.39
CA ALA A 765 -63.13 14.91 38.55
C ALA A 765 -63.65 14.66 39.99
N SER A 766 -63.08 15.31 41.00
CA SER A 766 -63.56 15.21 42.39
C SER A 766 -64.73 16.14 42.72
N SER A 767 -65.15 17.03 41.80
CA SER A 767 -66.37 17.85 41.94
C SER A 767 -67.60 17.28 41.23
N SER A 768 -67.47 16.17 40.49
CA SER A 768 -68.60 15.42 39.93
C SER A 768 -68.92 14.20 40.79
N HIS A 769 -69.67 14.39 41.89
CA HIS A 769 -70.51 13.33 42.44
C HIS A 769 -71.68 13.11 41.47
N GLY A 770 -71.67 12.00 40.74
CA GLY A 770 -72.77 11.63 39.86
C GLY A 770 -72.50 10.32 39.14
N LEU A 771 -72.90 9.22 39.79
CA LEU A 771 -73.23 7.89 39.25
C LEU A 771 -72.70 7.57 37.84
N PHE A 772 -71.79 6.59 37.72
CA PHE A 772 -72.01 5.44 36.83
C PHE A 772 -71.18 4.23 37.29
N LYS A 773 -71.87 3.09 37.36
CA LYS A 773 -71.37 1.76 37.75
C LYS A 773 -70.31 1.25 36.78
N LEU A 774 -69.25 0.67 37.34
CA LEU A 774 -68.39 -0.32 36.66
C LEU A 774 -69.18 -1.62 36.39
N PRO A 775 -68.78 -2.38 35.37
CA PRO A 775 -68.73 -3.83 35.52
C PRO A 775 -67.32 -4.39 35.33
N ALA A 776 -66.96 -5.19 36.34
CA ALA A 776 -66.12 -6.39 36.42
C ALA A 776 -65.29 -6.86 35.19
N SER A 777 -63.99 -7.05 35.48
CA SER A 777 -63.11 -8.20 35.18
C SER A 777 -63.44 -9.17 34.03
N SER A 778 -62.44 -9.47 33.20
CA SER A 778 -61.81 -10.81 33.16
C SER A 778 -60.61 -10.87 32.21
N SER A 779 -59.56 -11.54 32.70
CA SER A 779 -58.45 -12.16 31.98
C SER A 779 -58.84 -12.96 30.72
N VAL A 780 -57.91 -13.17 29.79
CA VAL A 780 -57.41 -14.51 29.35
C VAL A 780 -56.41 -14.37 28.17
N VAL A 781 -55.37 -15.19 28.27
CA VAL A 781 -54.32 -15.55 27.30
C VAL A 781 -54.87 -16.48 26.20
N ALA A 782 -54.50 -16.28 24.93
CA ALA A 782 -54.29 -17.32 23.88
C ALA A 782 -54.25 -16.64 22.48
N MET A 783 -53.13 -16.70 21.75
CA MET A 783 -52.71 -17.76 20.81
C MET A 783 -53.40 -17.74 19.43
N CYS A 784 -52.54 -17.52 18.42
CA CYS A 784 -52.47 -18.16 17.10
C CYS A 784 -53.58 -18.04 16.04
N THR A 785 -53.09 -17.68 14.85
CA THR A 785 -53.43 -18.16 13.49
C THR A 785 -54.75 -17.73 12.85
N ARG A 786 -54.63 -16.99 11.74
CA ARG A 786 -55.13 -17.48 10.45
C ARG A 786 -54.56 -16.72 9.25
N GLU A 787 -54.01 -17.51 8.35
CA GLU A 787 -53.69 -17.22 6.95
C GLU A 787 -54.96 -17.04 6.09
N GLU A 788 -54.73 -16.43 4.93
CA GLU A 788 -55.43 -16.58 3.65
C GLU A 788 -56.91 -16.18 3.52
N GLU A 789 -57.15 -15.11 2.74
CA GLU A 789 -57.89 -15.15 1.46
C GLU A 789 -58.14 -13.72 0.98
N LEU A 790 -57.67 -13.38 -0.22
CA LEU A 790 -58.43 -12.64 -1.25
C LEU A 790 -57.55 -12.38 -2.47
N ALA A 791 -57.65 -13.31 -3.42
CA ALA A 791 -57.35 -13.04 -4.82
C ALA A 791 -58.65 -12.70 -5.56
N SER A 792 -58.50 -11.89 -6.60
CA SER A 792 -59.32 -11.87 -7.83
C SER A 792 -60.68 -11.16 -7.83
N SER A 793 -60.69 -9.92 -8.32
CA SER A 793 -61.63 -9.39 -9.34
C SER A 793 -61.22 -7.96 -9.71
N HIS A 794 -61.35 -7.39 -10.91
CA HIS A 794 -61.56 -7.82 -12.28
C HIS A 794 -61.24 -6.57 -13.14
N HIS A 795 -60.85 -6.81 -14.39
CA HIS A 795 -61.01 -5.96 -15.59
C HIS A 795 -60.35 -4.56 -15.73
N ALA A 796 -59.33 -4.58 -16.60
CA ALA A 796 -59.03 -3.72 -17.75
C ALA A 796 -60.01 -2.59 -18.15
N ILE A 797 -59.42 -1.44 -18.53
CA ILE A 797 -59.65 -0.47 -19.64
C ILE A 797 -58.91 0.80 -19.16
N GLY A 798 -58.09 1.55 -19.91
CA GLY A 798 -57.68 1.56 -21.30
C GLY A 798 -56.63 2.68 -21.46
N SER A 799 -55.98 2.70 -22.61
CA SER A 799 -55.08 3.74 -23.10
C SER A 799 -55.63 5.16 -22.97
N LEU A 800 -54.78 6.14 -22.67
CA LEU A 800 -54.57 7.35 -23.49
C LEU A 800 -53.49 8.28 -22.90
N HIS A 801 -52.57 8.66 -23.80
CA HIS A 801 -51.50 9.66 -23.77
C HIS A 801 -50.21 9.41 -22.97
#